data_AF-A0A3C0PGJ3-F1
#
_entry.id   AF-A0A3C0PGJ3-F1
#
_cell.length_a   1.000
_cell.length_b   1.000
_cell.length_c   1.000
_cell.angle_alpha   90.00
_cell.angle_beta   90.00
_cell.angle_gamma   90.00
#
_symmetry.space_group_name_H-M   'P 1'
#
loop_
_entity.id
_entity.type
_entity.pdbx_description
1 polymer ?
#
loop_
_entity_poly.entity_id
_entity_poly.type
_entity_poly.pdbx_seq_one_letter_code
_entity_poly.pdbx_strand_id
1 'polypeptide(L)'
;MTKRIYITVLYGFFAFYSEALATDLQYQQPVIEIFHPPGSGEYQGSFLTEPNPSYLIPKTTIIEEHQVVDFEQRAVSFERVDKAFGVVIWQYRYDEMDAYISDRKKFAFGGLWNRCAQDRFKAAADSKKAFNPLQMQLNIQYPTWAQRILGKDPPKLSITGYEELIVAYEYSKTDAVGSNYDTKGTGGISFDQNNQFTVTGSVGKVINVNIKASTKSGVDVDASDPFKNFKIEYKGENNELEDEVVQEVLAGSVSFQMPGASLAGYSESHQGLLGLEVKTKFGPLELTAIASQERGEAQTTTFDLSSGSSGNSVITEKQFVAYKMFFLDTMYRNYYLNRKATIPDAKKINRKKLQIWLHTSSTSTDKKNATLKTKYTFCYLDSKDGEAYKLLTENKDYTVSDLIPGCIRFDSVTISETDKIGICMMTTDGSLVKGDTGEIALLDTTIVKSNLWMLKNENPLARDSNFVLAWRNVYSLSSDFDVSKFKLSVKRIPESGDTTDRVGSNLFSYILGLTDNTGAPYSTNNNIYVQDANLLIIPRFAVDSSTWSNRPFSNSALNGTSGTDNTNPGVDTLTDASFSELKAKYNIIMSGSAKKTSLQLGSGNIEENSEKVTGQDGEVLTRDQDYTLDYQYGTLQLTSKKAQAKTKITVQYQSEALFVPKSKTFLGLHGEMKLPIGINSFVGGSILYQNASSSSNIPKIGQEPYSKVLLDANTKMNFEPQWMTEIMDLVPFLSTEDKSSASIDIEIAHSRTNPNTDGQSYIDDFESSNKSYDFPLEGASWYMAAPPAYLVSGSGDSSLLHCPPAWTQWWYEPVSTDAGRQDMKVIKDSMLFKVPSKSTYSSTDKYETTLNFECQPAPPNKTAQQELYQRYDKLKLNPWAGITYPIPTASMNRSKDKYLEFYAKGDGGRLYIDLGEVSEDVCYLGGPPNGKTGDEDTTGTGTSAYNEYLDVGLDGLHDTNEYYLVPNDTGWDTLIYNDSRLPYPKDPARDNYQTYSISISDHSEYKDNYPYANGTEKNGKYDSKDLLGDGLSTAENYFRRFIDFDSVNNKAEFSANAHNYQVLPDSSAGNAEAANGWHLYRIPLNDSVTGIFQKKNSALWTRIKFVRLFWTDFNEDRRFKANRIQFARMRLVRNEWQEHPIKLTDSTTTVKMTAKTINTEDNPEYTSPPGFSIQNDDNGNREKESALDLTFTNIKPADTAMVHDILVNETINLSKYTNMSMWVHGDTMIGT
;
A
#
# COMPACT_ATOMS: atom_id res chain seq x y z
N MET A 1 -6.16 -39.35 -28.28
CA MET A 1 -5.70 -40.64 -27.71
C MET A 1 -4.94 -40.36 -26.42
N THR A 2 -5.60 -39.85 -25.38
CA THR A 2 -5.00 -39.55 -24.06
C THR A 2 -6.13 -39.17 -23.08
N LYS A 3 -6.90 -40.16 -22.63
CA LYS A 3 -7.94 -39.96 -21.60
C LYS A 3 -8.02 -41.14 -20.62
N ARG A 4 -6.96 -41.96 -20.52
CA ARG A 4 -6.97 -43.21 -19.75
C ARG A 4 -5.77 -43.45 -18.82
N ILE A 5 -4.99 -42.41 -18.47
CA ILE A 5 -3.83 -42.60 -17.57
C ILE A 5 -3.98 -41.88 -16.21
N TYR A 6 -4.96 -41.00 -16.00
CA TYR A 6 -5.09 -40.26 -14.71
C TYR A 6 -6.04 -40.86 -13.66
N ILE A 7 -6.60 -42.05 -13.89
CA ILE A 7 -7.46 -42.75 -12.90
C ILE A 7 -6.70 -43.84 -12.12
N THR A 8 -5.41 -44.04 -12.39
CA THR A 8 -4.63 -45.13 -11.76
C THR A 8 -3.86 -44.70 -10.50
N VAL A 9 -3.68 -43.40 -10.24
CA VAL A 9 -2.94 -42.93 -9.04
C VAL A 9 -3.86 -42.60 -7.85
N LEU A 10 -5.15 -42.29 -8.07
CA LEU A 10 -6.11 -42.09 -6.97
C LEU A 10 -6.79 -43.38 -6.48
N TYR A 11 -6.83 -44.45 -7.30
CA TYR A 11 -7.36 -45.75 -6.87
C TYR A 11 -6.37 -46.60 -6.05
N GLY A 12 -5.09 -46.23 -6.03
CA GLY A 12 -4.06 -46.92 -5.24
C GLY A 12 -4.14 -46.67 -3.73
N PHE A 13 -4.80 -45.60 -3.30
CA PHE A 13 -4.92 -45.24 -1.87
C PHE A 13 -6.25 -45.63 -1.22
N PHE A 14 -7.26 -46.05 -2.00
CA PHE A 14 -8.57 -46.46 -1.47
C PHE A 14 -8.91 -47.95 -1.65
N ALA A 15 -8.09 -48.72 -2.38
CA ALA A 15 -8.32 -50.14 -2.65
C ALA A 15 -7.65 -51.11 -1.65
N PHE A 16 -7.52 -50.72 -0.38
CA PHE A 16 -7.09 -51.63 0.71
C PHE A 16 -8.12 -51.78 1.85
N TYR A 17 -9.33 -51.22 1.69
CA TYR A 17 -10.39 -51.31 2.70
C TYR A 17 -11.77 -51.57 2.08
N SER A 18 -11.96 -52.71 1.39
CA SER A 18 -13.32 -53.21 1.12
C SER A 18 -13.36 -54.68 0.68
N GLU A 19 -12.97 -55.62 1.55
CA GLU A 19 -13.47 -57.00 1.52
C GLU A 19 -13.58 -57.54 2.96
N ALA A 20 -14.73 -57.31 3.61
CA ALA A 20 -15.24 -58.12 4.73
C ALA A 20 -16.61 -57.61 5.20
N LEU A 21 -17.65 -57.75 4.37
CA LEU A 21 -19.04 -57.74 4.86
C LEU A 21 -19.83 -58.83 4.12
N ALA A 22 -19.56 -60.07 4.50
CA ALA A 22 -20.49 -61.19 4.32
C ALA A 22 -20.03 -62.35 5.22
N THR A 23 -20.37 -62.31 6.51
CA THR A 23 -20.79 -63.45 7.34
C THR A 23 -20.93 -62.98 8.78
N ASP A 24 -22.13 -63.20 9.34
CA ASP A 24 -22.40 -63.10 10.77
C ASP A 24 -21.45 -64.02 11.54
N LEU A 25 -20.42 -63.44 12.15
CA LEU A 25 -19.62 -64.04 13.21
C LEU A 25 -19.12 -62.90 14.10
N GLN A 26 -19.68 -62.79 15.31
CA GLN A 26 -19.17 -61.87 16.32
C GLN A 26 -17.72 -62.23 16.65
N TYR A 27 -16.78 -61.40 16.20
CA TYR A 27 -15.40 -61.46 16.66
C TYR A 27 -15.17 -60.29 17.64
N GLN A 28 -15.50 -60.52 18.92
CA GLN A 28 -14.91 -59.70 19.98
C GLN A 28 -13.42 -60.03 20.02
N GLN A 29 -12.58 -59.16 19.45
CA GLN A 29 -11.17 -59.19 19.82
C GLN A 29 -11.07 -58.85 21.31
N PRO A 30 -10.32 -59.64 22.11
CA PRO A 30 -10.03 -59.23 23.47
C PRO A 30 -9.31 -57.89 23.43
N VAL A 31 -9.82 -56.92 24.18
CA VAL A 31 -9.15 -55.64 24.40
C VAL A 31 -7.86 -55.93 25.15
N ILE A 32 -6.72 -55.80 24.47
CA ILE A 32 -5.43 -55.74 25.16
C ILE A 32 -5.33 -54.32 25.76
N GLU A 33 -5.62 -54.19 27.05
CA GLU A 33 -5.58 -52.90 27.78
C GLU A 33 -4.14 -52.40 28.08
N ILE A 34 -3.10 -53.12 27.66
CA ILE A 34 -1.71 -52.86 28.07
C ILE A 34 -0.78 -52.77 26.85
N PHE A 35 0.05 -51.72 26.79
CA PHE A 35 1.06 -51.55 25.74
C PHE A 35 2.19 -52.56 25.92
N HIS A 36 2.38 -53.41 24.91
CA HIS A 36 3.54 -54.27 24.80
C HIS A 36 4.44 -53.79 23.65
N PRO A 37 5.77 -53.75 23.83
CA PRO A 37 6.71 -53.49 22.76
C PRO A 37 6.55 -54.51 21.61
N PRO A 38 6.59 -54.11 20.33
CA PRO A 38 6.45 -55.02 19.22
C PRO A 38 7.76 -55.80 18.94
N GLY A 39 7.71 -57.14 19.04
CA GLY A 39 8.71 -58.09 18.50
C GLY A 39 8.86 -59.34 19.38
N SER A 40 8.75 -60.59 18.91
CA SER A 40 9.11 -61.16 17.61
C SER A 40 8.31 -62.43 17.27
N GLY A 41 7.93 -62.61 16.00
CA GLY A 41 7.67 -63.95 15.44
C GLY A 41 6.49 -64.03 14.48
N GLU A 42 6.79 -64.10 13.18
CA GLU A 42 5.88 -64.48 12.10
C GLU A 42 5.15 -65.79 12.39
N TYR A 43 3.82 -65.78 12.46
CA TYR A 43 3.00 -66.99 12.43
C TYR A 43 2.65 -67.32 10.98
N GLN A 44 3.52 -68.11 10.34
CA GLN A 44 3.19 -68.85 9.11
C GLN A 44 2.18 -69.96 9.47
N GLY A 45 1.09 -70.06 8.71
CA GLY A 45 -0.09 -70.84 9.06
C GLY A 45 0.11 -72.36 9.13
N SER A 46 -0.70 -73.02 9.94
CA SER A 46 -1.03 -74.44 9.78
C SER A 46 -2.54 -74.59 9.75
N PHE A 47 -3.03 -75.19 8.67
CA PHE A 47 -4.41 -75.55 8.43
C PHE A 47 -4.85 -76.68 9.38
N LEU A 48 -6.09 -76.58 9.86
CA LEU A 48 -6.97 -77.59 10.48
C LEU A 48 -7.20 -77.48 12.01
N THR A 49 -8.46 -77.10 12.30
CA THR A 49 -9.35 -77.39 13.45
C THR A 49 -9.28 -76.56 14.76
N GLU A 50 -10.02 -75.44 14.76
CA GLU A 50 -11.13 -75.02 15.68
C GLU A 50 -10.97 -74.95 17.25
N PRO A 51 -11.79 -74.13 17.96
CA PRO A 51 -11.29 -73.05 18.83
C PRO A 51 -11.69 -73.15 20.33
N ASN A 52 -11.03 -72.30 21.14
CA ASN A 52 -11.23 -72.00 22.58
C ASN A 52 -10.76 -73.09 23.58
N PRO A 53 -9.91 -72.70 24.56
CA PRO A 53 -10.43 -71.88 25.67
C PRO A 53 -9.56 -70.68 26.06
N SER A 54 -10.24 -69.55 26.30
CA SER A 54 -10.06 -68.65 27.44
C SER A 54 -8.66 -68.60 28.08
N TYR A 55 -7.77 -67.71 27.60
CA TYR A 55 -6.70 -67.23 28.46
C TYR A 55 -7.31 -66.28 29.50
N LEU A 56 -7.58 -66.84 30.67
CA LEU A 56 -7.78 -66.10 31.91
C LEU A 56 -6.54 -65.23 32.12
N ILE A 57 -6.73 -63.91 32.13
CA ILE A 57 -5.80 -62.99 32.80
C ILE A 57 -5.69 -63.49 34.24
N PRO A 58 -4.51 -63.91 34.71
CA PRO A 58 -4.36 -64.23 36.12
C PRO A 58 -4.56 -62.92 36.87
N LYS A 59 -5.66 -62.79 37.64
CA LYS A 59 -5.71 -61.87 38.78
C LYS A 59 -4.79 -62.43 39.86
N THR A 60 -3.48 -62.44 39.60
CA THR A 60 -2.47 -62.81 40.59
C THR A 60 -1.90 -61.55 41.17
N THR A 61 -2.06 -61.36 42.48
CA THR A 61 -1.37 -60.35 43.30
C THR A 61 0.15 -60.59 43.41
N ILE A 62 0.72 -61.48 42.59
CA ILE A 62 2.06 -62.06 42.74
C ILE A 62 3.06 -61.47 41.74
N ILE A 63 2.62 -60.76 40.68
CA ILE A 63 3.51 -60.14 39.69
C ILE A 63 3.27 -58.63 39.69
N GLU A 64 4.35 -57.85 39.83
CA GLU A 64 4.35 -56.40 39.67
C GLU A 64 5.08 -56.01 38.39
N GLU A 65 4.55 -55.04 37.64
CA GLU A 65 5.22 -54.49 36.46
C GLU A 65 5.89 -53.17 36.84
N HIS A 66 7.19 -53.08 36.59
CA HIS A 66 8.02 -51.92 36.87
C HIS A 66 8.46 -51.31 35.56
N GLN A 67 8.33 -50.00 35.43
CA GLN A 67 8.96 -49.25 34.36
C GLN A 67 10.16 -48.53 34.96
N VAL A 68 11.36 -48.96 34.58
CA VAL A 68 12.63 -48.40 35.04
C VAL A 68 13.21 -47.53 33.95
N VAL A 69 13.45 -46.26 34.26
CA VAL A 69 14.11 -45.33 33.32
C VAL A 69 15.54 -45.13 33.77
N ASP A 70 16.48 -45.48 32.91
CA ASP A 70 17.89 -45.15 33.06
C ASP A 70 18.13 -43.79 32.41
N PHE A 71 18.23 -42.75 33.23
CA PHE A 71 18.40 -41.37 32.77
C PHE A 71 19.80 -41.10 32.19
N GLU A 72 20.83 -41.86 32.60
CA GLU A 72 22.19 -41.70 32.09
C GLU A 72 22.32 -42.33 30.70
N GLN A 73 21.71 -43.50 30.50
CA GLN A 73 21.74 -44.21 29.23
C GLN A 73 20.55 -43.88 28.33
N ARG A 74 19.66 -42.96 28.75
CA ARG A 74 18.41 -42.58 28.06
C ARG A 74 17.56 -43.79 27.64
N ALA A 75 17.55 -44.84 28.46
CA ALA A 75 16.91 -46.10 28.16
C ALA A 75 15.68 -46.34 29.05
N VAL A 76 14.69 -47.05 28.52
CA VAL A 76 13.48 -47.41 29.26
C VAL A 76 13.35 -48.92 29.30
N SER A 77 13.41 -49.50 30.49
CA SER A 77 13.20 -50.93 30.71
C SER A 77 11.82 -51.19 31.31
N PHE A 78 11.15 -52.22 30.80
CA PHE A 78 9.93 -52.78 31.36
C PHE A 78 10.31 -54.09 32.03
N GLU A 79 10.12 -54.17 33.33
CA GLU A 79 10.43 -55.35 34.13
C GLU A 79 9.12 -55.92 34.70
N ARG A 80 8.95 -57.24 34.60
CA ARG A 80 7.96 -57.96 35.41
C ARG A 80 8.71 -58.60 36.54
N VAL A 81 8.28 -58.32 37.76
CA VAL A 81 8.94 -58.76 38.99
C VAL A 81 7.98 -59.62 39.78
N ASP A 82 8.46 -60.77 40.26
CA ASP A 82 7.73 -61.55 41.24
C ASP A 82 7.70 -60.80 42.58
N LYS A 83 6.49 -60.47 43.05
CA LYS A 83 6.26 -59.68 44.27
C LYS A 83 6.75 -60.38 45.55
N ALA A 84 6.79 -61.71 45.57
CA ALA A 84 7.22 -62.48 46.73
C ALA A 84 8.75 -62.57 46.85
N PHE A 85 9.47 -62.57 45.72
CA PHE A 85 10.93 -62.79 45.68
C PHE A 85 11.77 -61.63 45.14
N GLY A 86 11.15 -60.60 44.55
CA GLY A 86 11.84 -59.46 43.97
C GLY A 86 12.66 -59.79 42.72
N VAL A 87 12.40 -60.94 42.07
CA VAL A 87 13.16 -61.42 40.91
C VAL A 87 12.48 -60.95 39.62
N VAL A 88 13.26 -60.34 38.72
CA VAL A 88 12.82 -59.97 37.37
C VAL A 88 12.61 -61.24 36.54
N ILE A 89 11.36 -61.53 36.18
CA ILE A 89 10.96 -62.70 35.40
C ILE A 89 10.86 -62.38 33.90
N TRP A 90 10.77 -61.11 33.53
CA TRP A 90 10.82 -60.64 32.14
C TRP A 90 11.31 -59.20 32.11
N GLN A 91 12.20 -58.87 31.18
CA GLN A 91 12.66 -57.50 30.95
C GLN A 91 12.66 -57.19 29.46
N TYR A 92 12.16 -56.01 29.08
CA TYR A 92 12.33 -55.46 27.74
C TYR A 92 12.90 -54.06 27.85
N ARG A 93 13.97 -53.78 27.10
CA ARG A 93 14.67 -52.50 27.14
C ARG A 93 14.56 -51.79 25.80
N TYR A 94 14.10 -50.55 25.83
CA TYR A 94 14.36 -49.58 24.77
C TYR A 94 15.71 -48.92 25.07
N ASP A 95 16.65 -49.07 24.15
CA ASP A 95 17.98 -48.44 24.28
C ASP A 95 17.92 -46.92 24.12
N GLU A 96 16.88 -46.41 23.46
CA GLU A 96 16.60 -44.98 23.34
C GLU A 96 15.17 -44.65 23.77
N MET A 97 15.02 -43.65 24.63
CA MET A 97 13.74 -43.14 25.11
C MET A 97 12.86 -42.61 23.97
N ASP A 98 13.46 -42.11 22.89
CA ASP A 98 12.73 -41.64 21.70
C ASP A 98 12.05 -42.80 20.96
N ALA A 99 12.67 -43.98 20.90
CA ALA A 99 12.06 -45.17 20.33
C ALA A 99 10.84 -45.62 21.16
N TYR A 100 10.97 -45.60 22.49
CA TYR A 100 9.85 -45.86 23.40
C TYR A 100 8.70 -44.86 23.21
N ILE A 101 9.00 -43.56 23.19
CA ILE A 101 7.99 -42.50 23.01
C ILE A 101 7.32 -42.62 21.64
N SER A 102 8.09 -42.89 20.58
CA SER A 102 7.58 -43.11 19.23
C SER A 102 6.60 -44.27 19.18
N ASP A 103 6.97 -45.44 19.73
CA ASP A 103 6.09 -46.61 19.69
C ASP A 103 4.87 -46.45 20.60
N ARG A 104 5.03 -45.77 21.74
CA ARG A 104 3.91 -45.39 22.60
C ARG A 104 2.95 -44.42 21.91
N LYS A 105 3.46 -43.44 21.15
CA LYS A 105 2.67 -42.53 20.31
C LYS A 105 1.95 -43.29 19.20
N LYS A 106 2.64 -44.16 18.46
CA LYS A 106 2.03 -45.01 17.41
C LYS A 106 0.92 -45.90 17.98
N PHE A 107 1.13 -46.49 19.15
CA PHE A 107 0.11 -47.29 19.83
C PHE A 107 -1.10 -46.45 20.25
N ALA A 108 -0.88 -45.28 20.85
CA ALA A 108 -1.95 -44.37 21.25
C ALA A 108 -2.73 -43.83 20.03
N PHE A 109 -2.02 -43.44 18.97
CA PHE A 109 -2.60 -42.92 17.73
C PHE A 109 -3.33 -44.01 16.94
N GLY A 110 -2.78 -45.23 16.87
CA GLY A 110 -3.46 -46.39 16.29
C GLY A 110 -4.72 -46.77 17.05
N GLY A 111 -4.70 -46.66 18.39
CA GLY A 111 -5.89 -46.83 19.23
C GLY A 111 -6.96 -45.77 18.99
N LEU A 112 -6.55 -44.50 18.82
CA LEU A 112 -7.44 -43.39 18.46
C LEU A 112 -8.02 -43.53 17.05
N TRP A 113 -7.20 -43.89 16.06
CA TRP A 113 -7.64 -44.13 14.69
C TRP A 113 -8.66 -45.27 14.64
N ASN A 114 -8.37 -46.40 15.31
CA ASN A 114 -9.29 -47.52 15.41
C ASN A 114 -10.58 -47.16 16.18
N ARG A 115 -10.51 -46.35 17.24
CA ARG A 115 -11.70 -45.85 17.95
C ARG A 115 -12.51 -44.88 17.12
N CYS A 116 -11.92 -43.87 16.49
CA CYS A 116 -12.63 -42.95 15.61
C CYS A 116 -13.25 -43.66 14.39
N ALA A 117 -12.57 -44.68 13.85
CA ALA A 117 -13.12 -45.53 12.80
C ALA A 117 -14.30 -46.41 13.30
N GLN A 118 -14.27 -46.88 14.55
CA GLN A 118 -15.35 -47.63 15.19
C GLN A 118 -16.51 -46.75 15.68
N ASP A 119 -16.22 -45.53 16.16
CA ASP A 119 -17.17 -44.55 16.68
C ASP A 119 -18.01 -43.92 15.55
N ARG A 120 -17.51 -43.92 14.30
CA ARG A 120 -18.32 -43.62 13.10
C ARG A 120 -19.46 -44.63 12.86
N PHE A 121 -19.48 -45.78 13.56
CA PHE A 121 -20.52 -46.80 13.42
C PHE A 121 -21.38 -47.05 14.67
N LYS A 122 -21.05 -46.51 15.86
CA LYS A 122 -21.86 -46.71 17.07
C LYS A 122 -21.85 -45.50 18.01
N ALA A 123 -22.69 -44.52 17.71
CA ALA A 123 -23.06 -43.51 18.69
C ALA A 123 -24.19 -44.05 19.60
N ALA A 124 -23.85 -44.39 20.84
CA ALA A 124 -24.62 -44.10 22.07
C ALA A 124 -24.26 -45.07 23.21
N ALA A 125 -24.02 -44.48 24.39
CA ALA A 125 -24.02 -45.10 25.73
C ALA A 125 -22.90 -46.10 26.07
N ASP A 126 -21.78 -45.58 26.60
CA ASP A 126 -21.33 -45.89 27.97
C ASP A 126 -19.89 -45.37 28.20
N SER A 127 -19.73 -44.33 29.01
CA SER A 127 -18.41 -43.92 29.51
C SER A 127 -18.48 -43.54 30.99
N LYS A 128 -18.29 -44.53 31.86
CA LYS A 128 -17.73 -44.30 33.20
C LYS A 128 -16.50 -45.20 33.33
N LYS A 129 -15.31 -44.59 33.25
CA LYS A 129 -13.94 -45.15 33.28
C LYS A 129 -13.29 -45.48 31.92
N ALA A 130 -13.41 -44.59 30.93
CA ALA A 130 -12.54 -44.63 29.75
C ALA A 130 -11.32 -43.70 29.95
N PHE A 131 -10.13 -44.22 29.64
CA PHE A 131 -8.88 -43.48 29.50
C PHE A 131 -9.07 -42.21 28.66
N ASN A 132 -8.76 -41.03 29.20
CA ASN A 132 -8.78 -39.77 28.47
C ASN A 132 -7.43 -39.60 27.76
N PRO A 133 -7.32 -39.81 26.43
CA PRO A 133 -6.04 -39.73 25.71
C PRO A 133 -5.43 -38.32 25.72
N LEU A 134 -6.22 -37.31 26.07
CA LEU A 134 -5.80 -35.94 26.29
C LEU A 134 -5.15 -35.72 27.66
N GLN A 135 -5.15 -36.72 28.55
CA GLN A 135 -4.43 -36.71 29.83
C GLN A 135 -3.44 -37.89 29.86
N MET A 136 -2.19 -37.60 29.50
CA MET A 136 -1.09 -38.56 29.54
C MET A 136 -0.40 -38.51 30.90
N GLN A 137 -0.53 -39.58 31.67
CA GLN A 137 0.25 -39.80 32.89
C GLN A 137 1.41 -40.74 32.56
N LEU A 138 2.64 -40.25 32.67
CA LEU A 138 3.83 -41.07 32.48
C LEU A 138 4.06 -41.86 33.76
N ASN A 139 3.79 -43.17 33.77
CA ASN A 139 3.88 -44.01 34.96
C ASN A 139 5.33 -44.41 35.27
N ILE A 140 6.20 -43.41 35.40
CA ILE A 140 7.64 -43.54 35.62
C ILE A 140 7.93 -43.19 37.09
N GLN A 141 8.71 -44.02 37.78
CA GLN A 141 9.22 -43.66 39.10
C GLN A 141 10.50 -42.85 38.95
N TYR A 142 10.57 -41.68 39.58
CA TYR A 142 11.79 -40.87 39.58
C TYR A 142 12.92 -41.58 40.36
N PRO A 143 14.19 -41.36 40.00
CA PRO A 143 15.31 -41.80 40.83
C PRO A 143 15.27 -41.10 42.19
N THR A 144 15.88 -41.72 43.21
CA THR A 144 15.77 -41.30 44.62
C THR A 144 16.16 -39.84 44.86
N TRP A 145 17.14 -39.31 44.12
CA TRP A 145 17.53 -37.90 44.20
C TRP A 145 16.45 -36.96 43.68
N ALA A 146 15.74 -37.33 42.61
CA ALA A 146 14.66 -36.55 42.00
C ALA A 146 13.36 -36.66 42.81
N GLN A 147 13.09 -37.80 43.44
CA GLN A 147 11.95 -37.96 44.36
C GLN A 147 12.01 -37.00 45.55
N ARG A 148 13.22 -36.61 45.98
CA ARG A 148 13.41 -35.66 47.08
C ARG A 148 12.93 -34.25 46.72
N ILE A 149 13.06 -33.84 45.47
CA ILE A 149 12.79 -32.47 45.00
C ILE A 149 11.42 -32.40 44.29
N LEU A 150 11.12 -33.36 43.43
CA LEU A 150 9.90 -33.39 42.61
C LEU A 150 8.73 -34.10 43.30
N GLY A 151 9.00 -34.82 44.40
CA GLY A 151 8.02 -35.71 45.02
C GLY A 151 7.90 -37.05 44.28
N LYS A 152 6.94 -37.87 44.69
CA LYS A 152 6.71 -39.22 44.11
C LYS A 152 5.62 -39.23 43.03
N ASP A 153 4.99 -38.08 42.78
CA ASP A 153 3.88 -37.98 41.85
C ASP A 153 4.38 -38.04 40.41
N PRO A 154 3.88 -38.99 39.59
CA PRO A 154 4.32 -39.14 38.21
C PRO A 154 3.99 -37.89 37.37
N PRO A 155 4.77 -37.60 36.30
CA PRO A 155 4.48 -36.49 35.41
C PRO A 155 3.10 -36.62 34.78
N LYS A 156 2.36 -35.51 34.74
CA LYS A 156 1.04 -35.41 34.11
C LYS A 156 1.09 -34.36 33.01
N LEU A 157 0.59 -34.70 31.83
CA LEU A 157 0.41 -33.77 30.73
C LEU A 157 -1.05 -33.85 30.26
N SER A 158 -1.69 -32.69 30.17
CA SER A 158 -3.04 -32.51 29.65
C SER A 158 -2.99 -31.62 28.42
N ILE A 159 -3.57 -32.06 27.33
CA ILE A 159 -3.67 -31.29 26.08
C ILE A 159 -5.15 -31.02 25.83
N THR A 160 -5.55 -29.76 25.66
CA THR A 160 -6.93 -29.39 25.34
C THR A 160 -6.96 -28.47 24.13
N GLY A 161 -7.87 -28.68 23.19
CA GLY A 161 -7.94 -27.87 21.97
C GLY A 161 -8.37 -28.65 20.75
N TYR A 162 -8.13 -28.07 19.58
CA TYR A 162 -8.33 -28.70 18.28
C TYR A 162 -7.16 -28.39 17.34
N GLU A 163 -6.98 -29.29 16.38
CA GLU A 163 -6.13 -29.10 15.21
C GLU A 163 -6.98 -29.46 13.98
N GLU A 164 -7.07 -28.54 13.04
CA GLU A 164 -7.75 -28.67 11.77
C GLU A 164 -6.70 -28.51 10.67
N LEU A 165 -6.65 -29.49 9.77
CA LEU A 165 -5.80 -29.47 8.59
C LEU A 165 -6.68 -29.41 7.36
N ILE A 166 -6.55 -28.34 6.58
CA ILE A 166 -7.27 -28.14 5.34
C ILE A 166 -6.26 -28.35 4.21
N VAL A 167 -6.42 -29.48 3.50
CA VAL A 167 -5.70 -29.74 2.25
C VAL A 167 -6.69 -29.59 1.12
N ALA A 168 -6.50 -28.57 0.29
CA ALA A 168 -7.33 -28.32 -0.87
C ALA A 168 -6.50 -28.37 -2.14
N TYR A 169 -7.10 -28.76 -3.25
CA TYR A 169 -6.55 -28.46 -4.57
C TYR A 169 -7.39 -27.33 -5.15
N GLU A 170 -6.80 -26.16 -5.25
CA GLU A 170 -7.44 -24.99 -5.81
C GLU A 170 -7.11 -24.92 -7.29
N TYR A 171 -8.16 -24.90 -8.10
CA TYR A 171 -8.06 -24.63 -9.51
C TYR A 171 -8.87 -23.38 -9.81
N SER A 172 -8.17 -22.32 -10.21
CA SER A 172 -8.80 -21.10 -10.66
C SER A 172 -8.64 -20.99 -12.18
N LYS A 173 -9.75 -20.79 -12.87
CA LYS A 173 -9.76 -20.34 -14.26
C LYS A 173 -10.59 -19.08 -14.32
N THR A 174 -10.03 -18.00 -14.84
CA THR A 174 -10.75 -16.75 -15.03
C THR A 174 -10.89 -16.52 -16.53
N ASP A 175 -12.09 -16.80 -17.04
CA ASP A 175 -12.45 -16.48 -18.42
C ASP A 175 -12.96 -15.02 -18.43
N ALA A 176 -12.12 -14.11 -18.92
CA ALA A 176 -12.50 -12.71 -19.11
C ALA A 176 -12.97 -12.49 -20.55
N VAL A 177 -14.15 -11.89 -20.71
CA VAL A 177 -14.68 -11.51 -22.03
C VAL A 177 -13.78 -10.42 -22.62
N GLY A 178 -13.33 -10.59 -23.86
CA GLY A 178 -12.38 -9.68 -24.52
C GLY A 178 -10.90 -9.87 -24.14
N SER A 179 -10.53 -10.92 -23.37
CA SER A 179 -9.11 -11.24 -23.17
C SER A 179 -8.56 -12.00 -24.37
N ASN A 180 -7.39 -11.59 -24.87
CA ASN A 180 -6.71 -12.19 -26.01
C ASN A 180 -6.21 -13.63 -25.77
N TYR A 181 -6.46 -14.22 -24.60
CA TYR A 181 -5.89 -15.51 -24.19
C TYR A 181 -6.92 -16.44 -23.56
N ASP A 182 -6.89 -17.71 -23.95
CA ASP A 182 -7.47 -18.79 -23.13
C ASP A 182 -6.57 -18.95 -21.90
N THR A 183 -6.95 -18.33 -20.78
CA THR A 183 -6.18 -18.39 -19.54
C THR A 183 -6.10 -19.85 -19.10
N LYS A 184 -4.88 -20.43 -19.14
CA LYS A 184 -4.66 -21.76 -18.57
C LYS A 184 -4.97 -21.64 -17.09
N GLY A 185 -5.97 -22.38 -16.62
CA GLY A 185 -6.34 -22.34 -15.22
C GLY A 185 -5.13 -22.69 -14.35
N THR A 186 -4.88 -21.88 -13.34
CA THR A 186 -3.82 -22.08 -12.37
C THR A 186 -4.34 -23.05 -11.31
N GLY A 187 -3.60 -24.15 -11.14
CA GLY A 187 -3.89 -25.19 -10.18
C GLY A 187 -2.78 -25.29 -9.15
N GLY A 188 -3.13 -25.38 -7.88
CA GLY A 188 -2.18 -25.54 -6.79
C GLY A 188 -2.78 -26.38 -5.67
N ILE A 189 -1.92 -27.02 -4.89
CA ILE A 189 -2.34 -27.60 -3.61
C ILE A 189 -2.24 -26.49 -2.58
N SER A 190 -3.36 -26.13 -1.97
CA SER A 190 -3.45 -25.27 -0.80
C SER A 190 -3.38 -26.13 0.46
N PHE A 191 -2.57 -25.70 1.43
CA PHE A 191 -2.35 -26.38 2.70
C PHE A 191 -2.46 -25.35 3.82
N ASP A 192 -3.57 -25.39 4.55
CA ASP A 192 -3.80 -24.54 5.71
C ASP A 192 -3.88 -25.39 6.98
N GLN A 193 -3.20 -24.94 8.04
CA GLN A 193 -3.22 -25.58 9.35
C GLN A 193 -3.80 -24.62 10.40
N ASN A 194 -5.00 -24.93 10.87
CA ASN A 194 -5.72 -24.20 11.90
C ASN A 194 -5.65 -24.97 13.22
N ASN A 195 -4.78 -24.56 14.14
CA ASN A 195 -4.67 -25.17 15.45
C ASN A 195 -4.98 -24.15 16.55
N GLN A 196 -5.58 -24.63 17.62
CA GLN A 196 -5.73 -23.91 18.86
C GLN A 196 -5.69 -24.92 19.99
N PHE A 197 -4.56 -24.97 20.70
CA PHE A 197 -4.38 -25.93 21.77
C PHE A 197 -3.66 -25.32 22.97
N THR A 198 -4.01 -25.84 24.13
CA THR A 198 -3.38 -25.58 25.41
C THR A 198 -2.79 -26.87 25.93
N VAL A 199 -1.50 -26.88 26.22
CA VAL A 199 -0.81 -27.95 26.91
C VAL A 199 -0.56 -27.48 28.34
N THR A 200 -1.20 -28.14 29.32
CA THR A 200 -0.89 -27.96 30.73
C THR A 200 -0.24 -29.23 31.25
N GLY A 201 0.86 -29.12 31.98
CA GLY A 201 1.50 -30.27 32.58
C GLY A 201 2.12 -29.95 33.92
N SER A 202 2.30 -30.97 34.75
CA SER A 202 3.12 -30.88 35.94
C SER A 202 4.09 -32.06 35.99
N VAL A 203 5.33 -31.77 36.40
CA VAL A 203 6.33 -32.79 36.71
C VAL A 203 6.53 -32.77 38.22
N GLY A 204 5.90 -33.72 38.90
CA GLY A 204 5.89 -33.75 40.35
C GLY A 204 5.10 -32.58 40.94
N LYS A 205 5.60 -32.02 42.05
CA LYS A 205 4.96 -30.90 42.78
C LYS A 205 5.42 -29.51 42.36
N VAL A 206 6.59 -29.41 41.72
CA VAL A 206 7.32 -28.14 41.61
C VAL A 206 7.54 -27.65 40.19
N ILE A 207 7.36 -28.47 39.15
CA ILE A 207 7.49 -28.03 37.76
C ILE A 207 6.11 -27.98 37.12
N ASN A 208 5.73 -26.82 36.60
CA ASN A 208 4.50 -26.57 35.88
C ASN A 208 4.81 -26.13 34.44
N VAL A 209 4.11 -26.70 33.47
CA VAL A 209 4.25 -26.38 32.05
C VAL A 209 2.91 -25.85 31.56
N ASN A 210 2.91 -24.68 30.95
CA ASN A 210 1.75 -24.09 30.28
C ASN A 210 2.16 -23.62 28.90
N ILE A 211 1.56 -24.19 27.86
CA ILE A 211 1.80 -23.80 26.47
C ILE A 211 0.44 -23.51 25.85
N LYS A 212 0.23 -22.29 25.37
CA LYS A 212 -0.95 -21.98 24.55
C LYS A 212 -0.48 -21.58 23.16
N ALA A 213 -0.98 -22.28 22.14
CA ALA A 213 -0.71 -21.98 20.74
C ALA A 213 -2.05 -21.81 19.99
N SER A 214 -2.08 -20.84 19.07
CA SER A 214 -3.23 -20.55 18.21
C SER A 214 -2.73 -20.05 16.86
N THR A 215 -3.29 -20.57 15.75
CA THR A 215 -3.01 -20.08 14.38
C THR A 215 -4.19 -19.35 13.74
N LYS A 216 -5.28 -19.08 14.48
CA LYS A 216 -6.44 -18.36 13.92
C LYS A 216 -6.13 -16.87 13.74
N SER A 217 -5.86 -16.50 12.49
CA SER A 217 -5.81 -15.13 11.99
C SER A 217 -7.20 -14.47 12.01
N GLY A 218 -7.36 -13.44 12.83
CA GLY A 218 -8.50 -12.53 12.78
C GLY A 218 -8.06 -11.14 13.20
N VAL A 219 -7.52 -10.34 12.27
CA VAL A 219 -7.05 -8.94 12.49
C VAL A 219 -6.26 -8.80 13.81
N ASP A 220 -5.49 -9.84 14.12
CA ASP A 220 -4.57 -9.91 15.22
C ASP A 220 -3.20 -10.02 14.56
N VAL A 221 -2.32 -9.06 14.84
CA VAL A 221 -0.90 -9.13 14.45
C VAL A 221 -0.20 -10.31 15.17
N ASP A 222 -0.90 -10.99 16.09
CA ASP A 222 -0.48 -12.18 16.84
C ASP A 222 -0.34 -13.48 16.02
N ALA A 223 -0.59 -13.47 14.70
CA ALA A 223 -0.52 -14.68 13.86
C ALA A 223 0.91 -15.25 13.65
N SER A 224 1.95 -14.59 14.15
CA SER A 224 3.35 -14.98 13.87
C SER A 224 4.09 -15.68 15.02
N ASP A 225 3.56 -15.70 16.25
CA ASP A 225 4.30 -16.24 17.40
C ASP A 225 3.51 -17.24 18.25
N PRO A 226 3.56 -18.55 17.90
CA PRO A 226 2.90 -19.61 18.67
C PRO A 226 3.48 -19.81 20.08
N PHE A 227 4.53 -19.07 20.47
CA PHE A 227 5.21 -19.18 21.76
C PHE A 227 5.00 -17.97 22.69
N LYS A 228 4.20 -16.97 22.32
CA LYS A 228 3.90 -15.79 23.16
C LYS A 228 3.43 -16.17 24.58
N ASN A 229 2.72 -17.30 24.70
CA ASN A 229 2.19 -17.83 25.96
C ASN A 229 2.88 -19.13 26.42
N PHE A 230 4.09 -19.41 25.94
CA PHE A 230 4.89 -20.54 26.42
C PHE A 230 5.50 -20.19 27.78
N LYS A 231 5.19 -20.92 28.85
CA LYS A 231 5.79 -20.74 30.18
C LYS A 231 6.04 -22.09 30.85
N ILE A 232 7.28 -22.32 31.26
CA ILE A 232 7.68 -23.39 32.16
C ILE A 232 8.10 -22.76 33.49
N GLU A 233 7.54 -23.23 34.59
CA GLU A 233 7.74 -22.67 35.92
C GLU A 233 8.21 -23.76 36.88
N TYR A 234 9.37 -23.57 37.50
CA TYR A 234 9.80 -24.30 38.68
C TYR A 234 9.47 -23.46 39.92
N LYS A 235 8.51 -23.90 40.73
CA LYS A 235 8.03 -23.23 41.95
C LYS A 235 7.29 -24.21 42.86
N GLY A 236 7.56 -24.17 44.17
CA GLY A 236 6.86 -24.99 45.15
C GLY A 236 5.52 -24.38 45.60
N GLU A 237 4.55 -25.23 45.93
CA GLU A 237 3.31 -24.81 46.59
C GLU A 237 3.52 -24.75 48.12
N ASN A 238 2.85 -23.82 48.82
CA ASN A 238 2.78 -23.77 50.29
C ASN A 238 4.14 -23.90 51.01
N ASN A 239 5.13 -23.08 50.64
CA ASN A 239 6.43 -22.99 51.31
C ASN A 239 7.33 -24.24 51.20
N GLU A 240 7.04 -25.17 50.29
CA GLU A 240 7.85 -26.38 50.06
C GLU A 240 9.31 -26.13 49.64
N LEU A 241 9.65 -24.92 49.17
CA LEU A 241 11.02 -24.52 48.80
C LEU A 241 11.66 -23.54 49.81
N GLU A 242 11.09 -23.36 51.01
CA GLU A 242 11.63 -22.39 52.00
C GLU A 242 13.12 -22.62 52.33
N ASP A 243 13.56 -23.88 52.36
CA ASP A 243 14.94 -24.27 52.69
C ASP A 243 15.89 -24.30 51.48
N GLU A 244 15.38 -24.11 50.26
CA GLU A 244 16.17 -24.18 49.03
C GLU A 244 16.72 -22.81 48.62
N VAL A 245 17.92 -22.75 48.03
CA VAL A 245 18.49 -21.47 47.57
C VAL A 245 17.74 -20.93 46.36
N VAL A 246 17.34 -21.81 45.44
CA VAL A 246 16.58 -21.47 44.23
C VAL A 246 15.10 -21.54 44.56
N GLN A 247 14.43 -20.40 44.50
CA GLN A 247 13.01 -20.27 44.86
C GLN A 247 12.10 -20.41 43.64
N GLU A 248 12.53 -19.88 42.49
CA GLU A 248 11.74 -19.89 41.26
C GLU A 248 12.65 -19.91 40.03
N VAL A 249 12.30 -20.71 39.02
CA VAL A 249 12.90 -20.62 37.67
C VAL A 249 11.79 -20.58 36.64
N LEU A 250 11.71 -19.50 35.85
CA LEU A 250 10.74 -19.35 34.78
C LEU A 250 11.46 -19.39 33.43
N ALA A 251 10.96 -20.17 32.48
CA ALA A 251 11.46 -20.21 31.11
C ALA A 251 10.30 -19.99 30.13
N GLY A 252 10.53 -19.16 29.10
CA GLY A 252 9.50 -18.73 28.16
C GLY A 252 9.07 -17.29 28.41
N SER A 253 7.77 -17.02 28.43
CA SER A 253 7.22 -15.69 28.73
C SER A 253 7.43 -15.37 30.20
N VAL A 254 8.29 -14.39 30.47
CA VAL A 254 8.79 -13.99 31.79
C VAL A 254 8.62 -12.49 32.00
N SER A 255 8.80 -12.02 33.23
CA SER A 255 8.68 -10.60 33.57
C SER A 255 9.71 -10.20 34.59
N PHE A 256 10.34 -9.04 34.45
CA PHE A 256 11.36 -8.60 35.39
C PHE A 256 10.81 -7.56 36.36
N GLN A 257 10.81 -7.88 37.66
CA GLN A 257 10.33 -7.00 38.73
C GLN A 257 11.49 -6.27 39.41
N MET A 258 11.34 -4.96 39.58
CA MET A 258 12.26 -4.07 40.30
C MET A 258 11.43 -3.14 41.20
N PRO A 259 10.97 -3.62 42.37
CA PRO A 259 10.11 -2.85 43.25
C PRO A 259 10.75 -1.50 43.62
N GLY A 260 9.99 -0.41 43.49
CA GLY A 260 10.46 0.95 43.82
C GLY A 260 11.49 1.56 42.87
N ALA A 261 11.74 0.96 41.70
CA ALA A 261 12.54 1.57 40.64
C ALA A 261 11.62 2.31 39.65
N SER A 262 11.73 3.64 39.62
CA SER A 262 10.85 4.55 38.87
C SER A 262 11.59 5.59 38.03
N LEU A 263 12.83 5.95 38.41
CA LEU A 263 13.70 6.91 37.70
C LEU A 263 14.46 6.27 36.54
N ALA A 264 14.50 4.95 36.49
CA ALA A 264 15.18 4.12 35.49
C ALA A 264 14.67 4.24 34.04
N GLY A 265 13.46 4.78 33.84
CA GLY A 265 12.74 4.75 32.56
C GLY A 265 12.24 3.36 32.17
N TYR A 266 12.35 2.37 33.07
CA TYR A 266 11.66 1.10 33.02
C TYR A 266 10.54 1.12 34.07
N SER A 267 9.44 0.44 33.82
CA SER A 267 8.42 0.19 34.84
C SER A 267 8.99 -0.70 35.94
N GLU A 268 8.41 -0.60 37.15
CA GLU A 268 8.69 -1.52 38.28
C GLU A 268 8.46 -3.00 37.91
N SER A 269 7.74 -3.25 36.81
CA SER A 269 7.44 -4.55 36.25
C SER A 269 7.57 -4.49 34.73
N HIS A 270 8.66 -5.04 34.19
CA HIS A 270 8.94 -5.09 32.75
C HIS A 270 8.36 -6.38 32.16
N GLN A 271 7.47 -6.26 31.17
CA GLN A 271 6.68 -7.37 30.60
C GLN A 271 7.11 -7.66 29.15
N GLY A 272 6.52 -8.68 28.51
CA GLY A 272 6.79 -8.98 27.10
C GLY A 272 8.20 -9.52 26.81
N LEU A 273 8.76 -10.31 27.74
CA LEU A 273 10.09 -10.90 27.65
C LEU A 273 10.00 -12.39 27.38
N LEU A 274 10.73 -12.90 26.37
CA LEU A 274 10.88 -14.35 26.16
C LEU A 274 12.29 -14.79 26.57
N GLY A 275 12.42 -15.53 27.67
CA GLY A 275 13.73 -15.94 28.18
C GLY A 275 13.69 -16.80 29.43
N LEU A 276 14.74 -16.67 30.24
CA LEU A 276 14.93 -17.37 31.50
C LEU A 276 15.01 -16.36 32.65
N GLU A 277 14.21 -16.54 33.68
CA GLU A 277 14.24 -15.80 34.94
C GLU A 277 14.54 -16.76 36.09
N VAL A 278 15.40 -16.36 37.01
CA VAL A 278 15.82 -17.16 38.17
C VAL A 278 15.73 -16.30 39.43
N LYS A 279 14.96 -16.75 40.42
CA LYS A 279 14.91 -16.14 41.76
C LYS A 279 15.61 -17.02 42.77
N THR A 280 16.50 -16.41 43.54
CA THR A 280 17.25 -17.05 44.63
C THR A 280 17.08 -16.28 45.92
N LYS A 281 17.14 -16.98 47.06
CA LYS A 281 16.98 -16.38 48.38
C LYS A 281 18.10 -16.82 49.31
N PHE A 282 18.85 -15.85 49.82
CA PHE A 282 19.95 -16.01 50.77
C PHE A 282 19.63 -15.25 52.06
N GLY A 283 18.86 -15.88 52.96
CA GLY A 283 18.39 -15.22 54.18
C GLY A 283 17.46 -14.03 53.86
N PRO A 284 17.79 -12.79 54.26
CA PRO A 284 16.98 -11.60 53.95
C PRO A 284 17.21 -11.05 52.53
N LEU A 285 18.22 -11.54 51.80
CA LEU A 285 18.54 -11.12 50.44
C LEU A 285 17.82 -12.02 49.43
N GLU A 286 16.99 -11.41 48.59
CA GLU A 286 16.37 -12.02 47.42
C GLU A 286 17.06 -11.49 46.17
N LEU A 287 17.48 -12.38 45.27
CA LEU A 287 18.19 -12.04 44.03
C LEU A 287 17.45 -12.63 42.84
N THR A 288 17.06 -11.78 41.91
CA THR A 288 16.38 -12.12 40.65
C THR A 288 17.31 -11.83 39.48
N ALA A 289 17.57 -12.82 38.64
CA ALA A 289 18.36 -12.68 37.42
C ALA A 289 17.48 -13.03 36.21
N ILE A 290 17.68 -12.34 35.08
CA ILE A 290 16.97 -12.60 33.84
C ILE A 290 17.90 -12.52 32.63
N ALA A 291 17.68 -13.42 31.67
CA ALA A 291 18.25 -13.36 30.34
C ALA A 291 17.15 -13.66 29.31
N SER A 292 16.78 -12.67 28.51
CA SER A 292 15.63 -12.76 27.62
C SER A 292 15.81 -11.98 26.32
N GLN A 293 14.92 -12.26 25.37
CA GLN A 293 14.68 -11.42 24.21
C GLN A 293 13.41 -10.60 24.47
N GLU A 294 13.52 -9.29 24.38
CA GLU A 294 12.39 -8.37 24.52
C GLU A 294 11.60 -8.29 23.22
N ARG A 295 10.28 -8.41 23.32
CA ARG A 295 9.34 -8.39 22.18
C ARG A 295 8.51 -7.11 22.10
N GLY A 296 8.42 -6.36 23.20
CA GLY A 296 7.71 -5.09 23.27
C GLY A 296 8.62 -3.86 23.28
N GLU A 297 7.99 -2.70 23.43
CA GLU A 297 8.60 -1.40 23.71
C GLU A 297 7.91 -0.73 24.87
N ALA A 298 8.69 -0.24 25.83
CA ALA A 298 8.20 0.63 26.87
C ALA A 298 7.84 2.00 26.28
N GLN A 299 6.58 2.39 26.40
CA GLN A 299 6.04 3.66 25.95
C GLN A 299 5.60 4.48 27.16
N THR A 300 5.76 5.80 27.06
CA THR A 300 5.24 6.74 28.07
C THR A 300 4.50 7.85 27.35
N THR A 301 3.20 7.93 27.58
CA THR A 301 2.33 8.93 26.96
C THR A 301 1.76 9.83 28.05
N THR A 302 2.06 11.12 27.97
CA THR A 302 1.48 12.13 28.86
C THR A 302 0.36 12.88 28.15
N PHE A 303 -0.82 12.84 28.76
CA PHE A 303 -2.00 13.57 28.32
C PHE A 303 -2.18 14.80 29.19
N ASP A 304 -2.18 15.97 28.56
CA ASP A 304 -2.64 17.19 29.19
C ASP A 304 -4.17 17.28 29.03
N LEU A 305 -4.89 17.15 30.15
CA LEU A 305 -6.34 17.22 30.23
C LEU A 305 -6.84 18.67 30.38
N SER A 306 -5.94 19.64 30.55
CA SER A 306 -6.26 21.07 30.61
C SER A 306 -6.34 21.71 29.22
N SER A 307 -5.58 21.18 28.27
CA SER A 307 -5.85 21.32 26.84
C SER A 307 -6.98 20.39 26.46
N GLY A 308 -8.01 20.92 25.79
CA GLY A 308 -9.13 20.11 25.33
C GLY A 308 -8.74 19.01 24.34
N SER A 309 -9.71 18.21 23.87
CA SER A 309 -9.49 17.02 23.02
C SER A 309 -8.63 17.21 21.75
N SER A 310 -8.34 18.45 21.35
CA SER A 310 -7.37 18.79 20.32
C SER A 310 -6.19 19.50 20.97
N GLY A 311 -4.99 18.93 20.84
CA GLY A 311 -3.77 19.74 20.92
C GLY A 311 -3.87 20.95 19.98
N ASN A 312 -2.90 21.87 20.02
CA ASN A 312 -2.87 22.98 19.06
C ASN A 312 -3.07 22.42 17.64
N SER A 313 -4.21 22.71 17.02
CA SER A 313 -4.40 22.41 15.61
C SER A 313 -3.65 23.51 14.88
N VAL A 314 -2.56 23.12 14.22
CA VAL A 314 -1.73 24.02 13.43
C VAL A 314 -1.99 23.69 11.97
N ILE A 315 -2.54 24.65 11.25
CA ILE A 315 -2.69 24.59 9.79
C ILE A 315 -1.92 25.75 9.18
N THR A 316 -1.29 25.51 8.04
CA THR A 316 -0.60 26.56 7.27
C THR A 316 -1.56 27.26 6.32
N GLU A 317 -1.19 28.43 5.80
CA GLU A 317 -2.05 29.11 4.82
C GLU A 317 -2.23 28.31 3.51
N LYS A 318 -1.32 27.36 3.23
CA LYS A 318 -1.40 26.46 2.07
C LYS A 318 -2.47 25.36 2.23
N GLN A 319 -2.87 25.03 3.46
CA GLN A 319 -3.78 23.93 3.75
C GLN A 319 -5.26 24.35 3.68
N PHE A 320 -5.62 25.15 2.68
CA PHE A 320 -7.02 25.49 2.44
C PHE A 320 -7.78 24.27 1.86
N VAL A 321 -9.08 24.18 2.14
CA VAL A 321 -9.96 23.14 1.61
C VAL A 321 -10.36 23.51 0.18
N ALA A 322 -9.60 23.00 -0.79
CA ALA A 322 -9.87 23.24 -2.21
C ALA A 322 -11.24 22.69 -2.64
N TYR A 323 -11.84 23.34 -3.64
CA TYR A 323 -13.07 22.90 -4.32
C TYR A 323 -14.30 22.66 -3.41
N LYS A 324 -14.29 23.16 -2.17
CA LYS A 324 -15.44 23.05 -1.25
C LYS A 324 -16.53 24.09 -1.54
N MET A 325 -16.13 25.28 -2.00
CA MET A 325 -17.04 26.41 -2.25
C MET A 325 -16.74 27.12 -3.57
N PHE A 326 -17.80 27.55 -4.27
CA PHE A 326 -17.69 28.26 -5.55
C PHE A 326 -18.65 29.44 -5.62
N PHE A 327 -18.22 30.52 -6.28
CA PHE A 327 -19.14 31.49 -6.85
C PHE A 327 -19.73 30.94 -8.15
N LEU A 328 -21.04 31.06 -8.35
CA LEU A 328 -21.70 30.56 -9.56
C LEU A 328 -21.38 31.40 -10.81
N ASP A 329 -20.95 32.65 -10.64
CA ASP A 329 -20.50 33.53 -11.73
C ASP A 329 -19.60 34.66 -11.20
N THR A 330 -18.78 35.21 -12.10
CA THR A 330 -17.92 36.38 -11.82
C THR A 330 -18.70 37.61 -11.33
N MET A 331 -19.95 37.78 -11.75
CA MET A 331 -20.87 38.81 -11.27
C MET A 331 -21.07 38.69 -9.75
N TYR A 332 -21.38 37.49 -9.24
CA TYR A 332 -21.59 37.25 -7.81
C TYR A 332 -20.31 37.48 -7.01
N ARG A 333 -19.17 37.02 -7.54
CA ARG A 333 -17.85 37.33 -6.98
C ARG A 333 -17.61 38.84 -6.88
N ASN A 334 -17.91 39.59 -7.94
CA ASN A 334 -17.73 41.05 -7.98
C ASN A 334 -18.68 41.77 -7.00
N TYR A 335 -19.90 41.29 -6.82
CA TYR A 335 -20.82 41.82 -5.79
C TYR A 335 -20.26 41.62 -4.38
N TYR A 336 -19.74 40.43 -4.09
CA TYR A 336 -19.10 40.12 -2.82
C TYR A 336 -17.89 41.03 -2.55
N LEU A 337 -17.07 41.29 -3.56
CA LEU A 337 -15.90 42.17 -3.44
C LEU A 337 -16.29 43.66 -3.28
N ASN A 338 -17.13 44.22 -4.16
CA ASN A 338 -17.34 45.67 -4.28
C ASN A 338 -18.23 46.32 -3.21
N ARG A 339 -18.53 45.65 -2.10
CA ARG A 339 -19.32 46.19 -0.97
C ARG A 339 -20.68 46.79 -1.37
N LYS A 340 -21.25 46.41 -2.53
CA LYS A 340 -22.65 46.76 -2.84
C LYS A 340 -23.52 45.98 -1.87
N ALA A 341 -23.96 46.68 -0.82
CA ALA A 341 -24.86 46.15 0.19
C ALA A 341 -26.06 45.52 -0.51
N THR A 342 -26.11 44.19 -0.49
CA THR A 342 -27.18 43.36 -1.04
C THR A 342 -27.23 43.30 -2.58
N ILE A 343 -27.28 42.08 -3.13
CA ILE A 343 -27.57 41.87 -4.55
C ILE A 343 -29.03 42.27 -4.80
N PRO A 344 -29.34 43.11 -5.81
CA PRO A 344 -30.73 43.45 -6.15
C PRO A 344 -31.57 42.18 -6.32
N ASP A 345 -32.81 42.16 -5.81
CA ASP A 345 -33.66 40.96 -5.86
C ASP A 345 -33.83 40.40 -7.28
N ALA A 346 -33.89 41.29 -8.28
CA ALA A 346 -33.91 40.96 -9.69
C ALA A 346 -32.69 40.14 -10.16
N LYS A 347 -31.51 40.38 -9.58
CA LYS A 347 -30.23 39.71 -9.91
C LYS A 347 -29.92 38.51 -9.02
N LYS A 348 -30.79 38.16 -8.06
CA LYS A 348 -30.62 36.96 -7.24
C LYS A 348 -30.75 35.70 -8.12
N ILE A 349 -30.10 34.62 -7.68
CA ILE A 349 -30.21 33.31 -8.32
C ILE A 349 -31.66 32.82 -8.21
N ASN A 350 -32.27 32.42 -9.33
CA ASN A 350 -33.55 31.74 -9.28
C ASN A 350 -33.31 30.28 -8.86
N ARG A 351 -33.49 29.97 -7.57
CA ARG A 351 -33.22 28.63 -7.02
C ARG A 351 -33.99 27.51 -7.73
N LYS A 352 -35.18 27.79 -8.28
CA LYS A 352 -35.96 26.80 -9.07
C LYS A 352 -35.32 26.47 -10.42
N LYS A 353 -34.39 27.29 -10.89
CA LYS A 353 -33.68 27.16 -12.16
C LYS A 353 -32.18 26.90 -11.97
N LEU A 354 -31.73 26.68 -10.73
CA LEU A 354 -30.37 26.28 -10.42
C LEU A 354 -30.27 24.75 -10.43
N GLN A 355 -29.36 24.22 -11.23
CA GLN A 355 -28.99 22.81 -11.26
C GLN A 355 -27.47 22.70 -11.28
N ILE A 356 -26.95 21.72 -10.55
CA ILE A 356 -25.52 21.47 -10.42
C ILE A 356 -25.28 20.01 -10.74
N TRP A 357 -24.31 19.76 -11.59
CA TRP A 357 -24.05 18.47 -12.20
C TRP A 357 -22.60 18.08 -11.96
N LEU A 358 -22.39 16.88 -11.42
CA LEU A 358 -21.07 16.28 -11.23
C LEU A 358 -20.85 15.25 -12.33
N HIS A 359 -19.75 15.35 -13.06
CA HIS A 359 -19.38 14.36 -14.06
C HIS A 359 -19.14 13.00 -13.43
N THR A 360 -19.55 11.93 -14.11
CA THR A 360 -19.33 10.55 -13.67
C THR A 360 -18.92 9.71 -14.87
N SER A 361 -17.96 8.81 -14.71
CA SER A 361 -17.76 7.75 -15.69
C SER A 361 -19.00 6.85 -15.67
N SER A 362 -19.48 6.43 -16.84
CA SER A 362 -20.67 5.60 -17.06
C SER A 362 -20.62 4.20 -16.40
N THR A 363 -19.52 3.87 -15.71
CA THR A 363 -19.21 2.54 -15.18
C THR A 363 -19.63 2.26 -13.74
N SER A 364 -19.99 3.26 -12.92
CA SER A 364 -20.33 3.03 -11.51
C SER A 364 -21.85 2.91 -11.27
N THR A 365 -22.45 1.81 -11.70
CA THR A 365 -23.65 1.32 -11.01
C THR A 365 -23.22 0.32 -9.94
N ASP A 366 -23.15 0.79 -8.70
CA ASP A 366 -23.10 -0.07 -7.51
C ASP A 366 -24.28 -1.05 -7.55
N LYS A 367 -24.03 -2.28 -8.04
CA LYS A 367 -25.05 -3.35 -8.13
C LYS A 367 -25.62 -3.76 -6.77
N LYS A 368 -25.08 -3.28 -5.65
CA LYS A 368 -25.52 -3.65 -4.30
C LYS A 368 -26.65 -2.79 -3.71
N ASN A 369 -26.99 -1.64 -4.29
CA ASN A 369 -28.01 -0.72 -3.74
C ASN A 369 -29.08 -0.29 -4.75
N ALA A 370 -29.75 -1.26 -5.39
CA ALA A 370 -30.85 -1.02 -6.35
C ALA A 370 -32.11 -0.34 -5.75
N THR A 371 -32.11 0.02 -4.46
CA THR A 371 -33.19 0.75 -3.79
C THR A 371 -33.03 2.28 -3.83
N LEU A 372 -31.89 2.81 -4.29
CA LEU A 372 -31.70 4.24 -4.50
C LEU A 372 -31.77 4.55 -6.01
N LYS A 373 -32.92 5.08 -6.46
CA LYS A 373 -33.08 5.66 -7.81
C LYS A 373 -32.23 6.94 -7.93
N THR A 374 -30.92 6.78 -8.04
CA THR A 374 -30.02 7.89 -8.41
C THR A 374 -30.20 8.11 -9.91
N LYS A 375 -30.89 9.20 -10.30
CA LYS A 375 -31.14 9.51 -11.71
C LYS A 375 -29.84 10.06 -12.32
N TYR A 376 -29.20 9.27 -13.18
CA TYR A 376 -28.13 9.72 -14.06
C TYR A 376 -28.73 10.38 -15.30
N THR A 377 -28.09 11.41 -15.85
CA THR A 377 -28.55 12.08 -17.07
C THR A 377 -27.35 12.38 -17.96
N PHE A 378 -27.43 11.98 -19.23
CA PHE A 378 -26.45 12.36 -20.25
C PHE A 378 -26.69 13.80 -20.64
N CYS A 379 -25.67 14.64 -20.55
CA CYS A 379 -25.74 16.04 -20.95
C CYS A 379 -24.72 16.28 -22.07
N TYR A 380 -25.08 17.13 -23.03
CA TYR A 380 -24.22 17.41 -24.18
C TYR A 380 -23.57 18.77 -24.00
N LEU A 381 -22.27 18.88 -24.27
CA LEU A 381 -21.65 20.18 -24.50
C LEU A 381 -21.65 20.46 -26.00
N ASP A 382 -22.33 21.54 -26.41
CA ASP A 382 -22.10 22.21 -27.69
C ASP A 382 -22.32 21.30 -28.92
N SER A 383 -23.38 20.50 -28.90
CA SER A 383 -23.82 19.60 -30.00
C SER A 383 -22.88 18.46 -30.40
N LYS A 384 -21.84 18.17 -29.60
CA LYS A 384 -21.02 16.93 -29.70
C LYS A 384 -21.29 16.01 -28.50
N ASP A 385 -21.04 14.71 -28.70
CA ASP A 385 -21.56 13.55 -27.95
C ASP A 385 -21.60 13.68 -26.41
N GLY A 386 -22.57 13.00 -25.79
CA GLY A 386 -23.06 13.30 -24.44
C GLY A 386 -22.22 12.67 -23.33
N GLU A 387 -21.58 13.51 -22.51
CA GLU A 387 -20.94 13.12 -21.26
C GLU A 387 -22.00 12.75 -20.18
N ALA A 388 -21.68 11.79 -19.31
CA ALA A 388 -22.58 11.38 -18.22
C ALA A 388 -22.41 12.27 -16.99
N TYR A 389 -23.52 12.84 -16.51
CA TYR A 389 -23.56 13.69 -15.34
C TYR A 389 -24.57 13.20 -14.31
N LYS A 390 -24.22 13.35 -13.04
CA LYS A 390 -25.10 13.16 -11.88
C LYS A 390 -25.63 14.50 -11.41
N LEU A 391 -26.96 14.66 -11.40
CA LEU A 391 -27.61 15.81 -10.78
C LEU A 391 -27.38 15.80 -9.27
N LEU A 392 -26.87 16.89 -8.73
CA LEU A 392 -26.72 17.10 -7.31
C LEU A 392 -27.99 17.78 -6.74
N THR A 393 -28.31 17.44 -5.49
CA THR A 393 -29.51 17.91 -4.78
C THR A 393 -29.15 18.95 -3.72
N GLU A 394 -29.84 20.10 -3.71
CA GLU A 394 -29.68 21.13 -2.67
C GLU A 394 -30.08 20.58 -1.28
N ASN A 395 -29.35 20.95 -0.23
CA ASN A 395 -29.47 20.49 1.16
C ASN A 395 -29.16 19.01 1.41
N LYS A 396 -28.68 18.29 0.39
CA LYS A 396 -28.13 16.94 0.52
C LYS A 396 -26.68 16.89 0.04
N ASP A 397 -26.46 17.25 -1.21
CA ASP A 397 -25.16 17.19 -1.88
C ASP A 397 -24.42 18.53 -1.79
N TYR A 398 -25.16 19.63 -1.97
CA TYR A 398 -24.65 21.01 -1.85
C TYR A 398 -25.66 21.92 -1.15
N THR A 399 -25.21 23.08 -0.67
CA THR A 399 -26.04 24.16 -0.14
C THR A 399 -25.76 25.47 -0.86
N VAL A 400 -26.82 26.27 -1.07
CA VAL A 400 -26.70 27.63 -1.62
C VAL A 400 -26.65 28.61 -0.44
N SER A 401 -25.54 29.33 -0.32
CA SER A 401 -25.33 30.27 0.79
C SER A 401 -26.36 31.39 0.77
N ASP A 402 -27.12 31.54 1.87
CA ASP A 402 -27.98 32.70 2.11
C ASP A 402 -27.18 33.97 2.48
N LEU A 403 -25.95 33.77 2.98
CA LEU A 403 -25.08 34.83 3.49
C LEU A 403 -24.22 35.45 2.39
N ILE A 404 -23.76 34.63 1.44
CA ILE A 404 -22.95 35.05 0.29
C ILE A 404 -23.76 34.73 -0.98
N PRO A 405 -24.50 35.71 -1.51
CA PRO A 405 -25.44 35.42 -2.60
C PRO A 405 -24.71 34.94 -3.85
N GLY A 406 -25.21 33.86 -4.45
CA GLY A 406 -24.62 33.23 -5.64
C GLY A 406 -23.37 32.40 -5.34
N CYS A 407 -23.19 31.97 -4.09
CA CYS A 407 -22.18 31.01 -3.68
C CYS A 407 -22.80 29.67 -3.29
N ILE A 408 -22.14 28.58 -3.66
CA ILE A 408 -22.48 27.20 -3.30
C ILE A 408 -21.39 26.58 -2.43
N ARG A 409 -21.77 25.65 -1.56
CA ARG A 409 -20.90 24.83 -0.73
C ARG A 409 -21.26 23.36 -0.93
N PHE A 410 -20.29 22.51 -1.23
CA PHE A 410 -20.50 21.06 -1.27
C PHE A 410 -20.42 20.50 0.15
N ASP A 411 -21.44 19.78 0.60
CA ASP A 411 -21.52 19.34 2.01
C ASP A 411 -21.13 17.88 2.16
N SER A 412 -21.89 16.98 1.54
CA SER A 412 -21.66 15.52 1.58
C SER A 412 -20.84 14.99 0.41
N VAL A 413 -20.64 15.79 -0.63
CA VAL A 413 -19.85 15.43 -1.81
C VAL A 413 -18.45 16.03 -1.69
N THR A 414 -17.43 15.19 -1.87
CA THR A 414 -16.04 15.64 -1.97
C THR A 414 -15.72 15.87 -3.44
N ILE A 415 -15.21 17.06 -3.76
CA ILE A 415 -14.79 17.43 -5.11
C ILE A 415 -13.27 17.43 -5.15
N SER A 416 -12.72 16.62 -6.04
CA SER A 416 -11.31 16.51 -6.33
C SER A 416 -10.89 17.43 -7.47
N GLU A 417 -9.58 17.55 -7.69
CA GLU A 417 -9.03 18.30 -8.82
C GLU A 417 -9.43 17.71 -10.19
N THR A 418 -9.63 16.40 -10.26
CA THR A 418 -9.99 15.68 -11.50
C THR A 418 -11.47 15.77 -11.86
N ASP A 419 -12.33 16.19 -10.94
CA ASP A 419 -13.78 16.24 -11.20
C ASP A 419 -14.20 17.41 -12.10
N LYS A 420 -15.13 17.17 -13.03
CA LYS A 420 -15.80 18.22 -13.81
C LYS A 420 -17.13 18.60 -13.13
N ILE A 421 -17.43 19.90 -13.05
CA ILE A 421 -18.70 20.42 -12.51
C ILE A 421 -19.36 21.32 -13.56
N GLY A 422 -20.55 20.90 -13.99
CA GLY A 422 -21.44 21.68 -14.86
C GLY A 422 -22.57 22.33 -14.06
N ILE A 423 -23.08 23.47 -14.53
CA ILE A 423 -24.24 24.15 -13.96
C ILE A 423 -25.23 24.60 -15.04
N CYS A 424 -26.51 24.62 -14.67
CA CYS A 424 -27.53 25.42 -15.32
C CYS A 424 -28.07 26.44 -14.31
N MET A 425 -28.15 27.71 -14.68
CA MET A 425 -28.71 28.74 -13.80
C MET A 425 -29.27 29.93 -14.56
N MET A 426 -30.27 30.58 -13.93
CA MET A 426 -30.87 31.82 -14.40
C MET A 426 -31.08 32.77 -13.21
N THR A 427 -30.89 34.08 -13.40
CA THR A 427 -31.30 35.10 -12.41
C THR A 427 -32.80 35.32 -12.42
N THR A 428 -33.38 35.84 -11.33
CA THR A 428 -34.83 36.11 -11.24
C THR A 428 -35.38 36.96 -12.40
N ASP A 429 -34.58 37.91 -12.89
CA ASP A 429 -34.92 38.78 -14.03
C ASP A 429 -34.50 38.24 -15.41
N GLY A 430 -33.92 37.04 -15.48
CA GLY A 430 -33.42 36.42 -16.71
C GLY A 430 -32.21 37.12 -17.35
N SER A 431 -31.61 38.10 -16.71
CA SER A 431 -30.49 38.87 -17.27
C SER A 431 -29.17 38.12 -17.34
N LEU A 432 -29.00 37.06 -16.55
CA LEU A 432 -27.88 36.14 -16.62
C LEU A 432 -28.41 34.72 -16.71
N VAL A 433 -28.01 34.02 -17.77
CA VAL A 433 -28.34 32.62 -18.03
C VAL A 433 -27.04 31.87 -18.29
N LYS A 434 -26.89 30.71 -17.66
CA LYS A 434 -25.79 29.76 -17.88
C LYS A 434 -26.40 28.40 -18.14
N GLY A 435 -25.99 27.76 -19.23
CA GLY A 435 -26.57 26.49 -19.66
C GLY A 435 -28.06 26.58 -20.03
N ASP A 436 -28.66 25.43 -20.31
CA ASP A 436 -30.06 25.32 -20.69
C ASP A 436 -30.98 25.27 -19.45
N THR A 437 -31.68 26.37 -19.18
CA THR A 437 -32.57 26.51 -18.00
C THR A 437 -34.03 26.16 -18.29
N GLY A 438 -34.29 25.48 -19.42
CA GLY A 438 -35.58 24.90 -19.74
C GLY A 438 -36.03 23.88 -18.69
N GLU A 439 -37.31 23.54 -18.64
CA GLU A 439 -37.76 22.43 -17.80
C GLU A 439 -37.22 21.13 -18.42
N ILE A 440 -36.12 20.64 -17.87
CA ILE A 440 -35.57 19.33 -18.23
C ILE A 440 -36.58 18.29 -17.74
N ALA A 441 -37.42 17.81 -18.66
CA ALA A 441 -38.34 16.72 -18.37
C ALA A 441 -37.51 15.45 -18.13
N LEU A 442 -37.28 15.12 -16.86
CA LEU A 442 -36.74 13.84 -16.40
C LEU A 442 -37.80 12.74 -16.64
N LEU A 443 -38.13 12.48 -17.90
CA LEU A 443 -38.92 11.33 -18.31
C LEU A 443 -38.08 10.08 -18.06
N ASP A 444 -38.70 9.05 -17.47
CA ASP A 444 -38.04 7.91 -16.81
C ASP A 444 -37.13 7.02 -17.69
N THR A 445 -36.85 7.38 -18.95
CA THR A 445 -35.99 6.61 -19.88
C THR A 445 -35.35 7.40 -21.02
N THR A 446 -35.40 8.74 -21.06
CA THR A 446 -34.88 9.51 -22.21
C THR A 446 -33.68 10.41 -21.87
N ILE A 447 -32.62 10.26 -22.67
CA ILE A 447 -31.48 11.16 -22.78
C ILE A 447 -31.97 12.61 -22.86
N VAL A 448 -31.55 13.46 -21.92
CA VAL A 448 -31.89 14.89 -21.95
C VAL A 448 -30.74 15.67 -22.57
N LYS A 449 -30.95 16.20 -23.77
CA LYS A 449 -30.03 17.18 -24.35
C LYS A 449 -30.12 18.49 -23.56
N SER A 450 -29.16 18.73 -22.67
CA SER A 450 -28.98 20.00 -21.96
C SER A 450 -27.53 20.44 -22.08
N ASN A 451 -27.32 21.66 -22.59
CA ASN A 451 -26.02 22.32 -22.57
C ASN A 451 -25.71 22.81 -21.16
N LEU A 452 -24.67 22.26 -20.54
CA LEU A 452 -24.17 22.71 -19.23
C LEU A 452 -23.12 23.80 -19.40
N TRP A 453 -23.07 24.76 -18.47
CA TRP A 453 -21.95 25.68 -18.38
C TRP A 453 -20.92 25.17 -17.35
N MET A 454 -19.65 25.10 -17.72
CA MET A 454 -18.61 24.53 -16.85
C MET A 454 -18.22 25.48 -15.72
N LEU A 455 -18.60 25.13 -14.49
CA LEU A 455 -18.19 25.82 -13.28
C LEU A 455 -16.76 25.45 -12.87
N LYS A 456 -16.39 24.17 -13.03
CA LYS A 456 -15.04 23.65 -12.82
C LYS A 456 -14.72 22.65 -13.93
N ASN A 457 -13.56 22.83 -14.56
CA ASN A 457 -12.97 21.84 -15.45
C ASN A 457 -12.16 20.82 -14.64
N GLU A 458 -11.88 19.66 -15.23
CA GLU A 458 -10.82 18.76 -14.73
C GLU A 458 -9.46 19.46 -14.76
N ASN A 459 -8.63 19.26 -13.73
CA ASN A 459 -7.28 19.83 -13.62
C ASN A 459 -7.26 21.34 -13.98
N PRO A 460 -8.05 22.18 -13.27
CA PRO A 460 -8.33 23.54 -13.69
C PRO A 460 -7.08 24.42 -13.58
N LEU A 461 -6.88 25.29 -14.58
CA LEU A 461 -5.67 26.10 -14.70
C LEU A 461 -5.93 27.55 -14.28
N ALA A 462 -4.93 28.24 -13.75
CA ALA A 462 -5.07 29.66 -13.35
C ALA A 462 -5.49 30.61 -14.48
N ARG A 463 -5.27 30.22 -15.74
CA ARG A 463 -5.72 30.94 -16.95
C ARG A 463 -7.18 30.68 -17.32
N ASP A 464 -7.80 29.64 -16.78
CA ASP A 464 -9.18 29.32 -17.06
C ASP A 464 -10.08 30.39 -16.44
N SER A 465 -11.02 30.92 -17.22
CA SER A 465 -11.87 32.04 -16.79
C SER A 465 -12.75 31.71 -15.59
N ASN A 466 -13.05 30.42 -15.36
CA ASN A 466 -13.80 29.91 -14.22
C ASN A 466 -12.92 29.56 -12.99
N PHE A 467 -11.58 29.52 -13.11
CA PHE A 467 -10.68 29.17 -12.01
C PHE A 467 -10.82 30.09 -10.79
N VAL A 468 -11.08 31.38 -11.04
CA VAL A 468 -11.26 32.42 -10.01
C VAL A 468 -12.55 32.28 -9.21
N LEU A 469 -13.46 31.40 -9.63
CA LEU A 469 -14.74 31.17 -8.97
C LEU A 469 -14.62 30.26 -7.75
N ALA A 470 -13.61 29.37 -7.70
CA ALA A 470 -13.33 28.55 -6.53
C ALA A 470 -12.80 29.40 -5.37
N TRP A 471 -13.33 29.17 -4.18
CA TRP A 471 -12.86 29.81 -2.94
C TRP A 471 -11.60 29.11 -2.43
N ARG A 472 -10.61 29.91 -2.03
CA ARG A 472 -9.28 29.44 -1.55
C ARG A 472 -8.90 30.00 -0.19
N ASN A 473 -9.88 30.53 0.53
CA ASN A 473 -9.77 31.14 1.86
C ASN A 473 -10.58 30.35 2.92
N VAL A 474 -10.80 29.06 2.66
CA VAL A 474 -11.61 28.14 3.49
C VAL A 474 -10.68 27.10 4.10
N TYR A 475 -10.78 26.86 5.39
CA TYR A 475 -9.92 25.96 6.16
C TYR A 475 -10.77 25.01 7.01
N SER A 476 -10.29 23.80 7.28
CA SER A 476 -11.00 22.87 8.15
C SER A 476 -10.82 23.24 9.62
N LEU A 477 -11.92 23.32 10.36
CA LEU A 477 -11.93 23.27 11.83
C LEU A 477 -11.94 21.80 12.27
N SER A 478 -11.30 21.46 13.38
CA SER A 478 -11.53 20.15 14.00
C SER A 478 -12.98 20.03 14.48
N SER A 479 -13.59 18.86 14.28
CA SER A 479 -14.94 18.53 14.74
C SER A 479 -15.14 18.69 16.25
N ASP A 480 -14.03 18.65 17.01
CA ASP A 480 -14.08 18.67 18.46
C ASP A 480 -14.01 20.08 19.06
N PHE A 481 -13.89 21.12 18.23
CA PHE A 481 -13.80 22.50 18.73
C PHE A 481 -15.18 23.09 19.02
N ASP A 482 -15.44 23.39 20.29
CA ASP A 482 -16.46 24.37 20.66
C ASP A 482 -15.96 25.78 20.30
N VAL A 483 -16.47 26.31 19.18
CA VAL A 483 -16.11 27.63 18.63
C VAL A 483 -16.37 28.76 19.65
N SER A 484 -17.22 28.55 20.65
CA SER A 484 -17.47 29.55 21.72
C SER A 484 -16.40 29.56 22.82
N LYS A 485 -15.52 28.54 22.90
CA LYS A 485 -14.58 28.31 24.02
C LYS A 485 -13.12 28.05 23.61
N PHE A 486 -12.76 28.32 22.36
CA PHE A 486 -11.40 28.12 21.85
C PHE A 486 -10.66 29.45 21.64
N LYS A 487 -9.32 29.40 21.57
CA LYS A 487 -8.46 30.53 21.19
C LYS A 487 -7.95 30.32 19.76
N LEU A 488 -7.85 31.41 19.00
CA LEU A 488 -7.30 31.43 17.65
C LEU A 488 -6.16 32.45 17.59
N SER A 489 -5.01 32.04 17.04
CA SER A 489 -3.89 32.94 16.78
C SER A 489 -3.28 32.64 15.41
N VAL A 490 -2.71 33.66 14.77
CA VAL A 490 -1.97 33.50 13.50
C VAL A 490 -0.54 33.95 13.75
N LYS A 491 0.42 33.07 13.47
CA LYS A 491 1.85 33.32 13.66
C LYS A 491 2.59 33.25 12.34
N ARG A 492 3.63 34.06 12.18
CA ARG A 492 4.54 33.97 11.03
C ARG A 492 5.43 32.74 11.17
N ILE A 493 5.61 32.00 10.08
CA ILE A 493 6.63 30.96 9.94
C ILE A 493 7.98 31.67 9.77
N PRO A 494 8.92 31.49 10.70
CA PRO A 494 10.15 32.27 10.71
C PRO A 494 11.11 31.81 9.61
N GLU A 495 11.68 32.76 8.86
CA GLU A 495 12.88 32.53 8.04
C GLU A 495 14.17 32.72 8.86
N SER A 496 14.10 33.47 9.97
CA SER A 496 15.22 33.92 10.80
C SER A 496 15.26 33.34 12.22
N GLY A 497 14.30 32.48 12.59
CA GLY A 497 14.21 31.82 13.90
C GLY A 497 13.16 32.36 14.89
N ASP A 498 12.68 33.61 14.78
CA ASP A 498 11.75 34.20 15.76
C ASP A 498 10.29 34.19 15.29
N THR A 499 9.43 33.41 15.94
CA THR A 499 7.98 33.42 15.68
C THR A 499 7.33 34.68 16.25
N THR A 500 6.58 35.43 15.43
CA THR A 500 5.75 36.56 15.89
C THR A 500 4.29 36.35 15.52
N ASP A 501 3.37 36.87 16.34
CA ASP A 501 1.92 36.87 16.12
C ASP A 501 1.38 38.26 15.72
N ARG A 502 2.27 39.24 15.60
CA ARG A 502 1.96 40.66 15.40
C ARG A 502 2.85 41.30 14.36
N VAL A 503 2.29 42.34 13.75
CA VAL A 503 3.03 43.37 13.01
C VAL A 503 2.72 44.73 13.62
N GLY A 504 3.76 45.39 14.14
CA GLY A 504 3.57 46.56 15.01
C GLY A 504 2.76 46.20 16.25
N SER A 505 1.67 46.93 16.51
CA SER A 505 0.73 46.68 17.63
C SER A 505 -0.40 45.70 17.30
N ASN A 506 -0.57 45.32 16.03
CA ASN A 506 -1.75 44.60 15.56
C ASN A 506 -1.47 43.10 15.41
N LEU A 507 -2.39 42.26 15.88
CA LEU A 507 -2.33 40.80 15.67
C LEU A 507 -2.55 40.45 14.19
N PHE A 508 -1.83 39.44 13.68
CA PHE A 508 -2.10 38.91 12.33
C PHE A 508 -3.52 38.36 12.23
N SER A 509 -4.02 37.70 13.28
CA SER A 509 -5.40 37.20 13.35
C SER A 509 -6.44 38.34 13.29
N TYR A 510 -6.11 39.52 13.83
CA TYR A 510 -6.93 40.72 13.75
C TYR A 510 -6.92 41.33 12.34
N ILE A 511 -5.74 41.43 11.71
CA ILE A 511 -5.60 41.95 10.33
C ILE A 511 -6.36 41.06 9.32
N LEU A 512 -6.36 39.75 9.53
CA LEU A 512 -7.11 38.78 8.74
C LEU A 512 -8.62 38.75 9.07
N GLY A 513 -9.07 39.52 10.06
CA GLY A 513 -10.48 39.64 10.42
C GLY A 513 -11.06 38.45 11.18
N LEU A 514 -10.23 37.62 11.80
CA LEU A 514 -10.65 36.41 12.54
C LEU A 514 -10.93 36.67 14.02
N THR A 515 -10.23 37.64 14.59
CA THR A 515 -10.31 38.03 16.00
C THR A 515 -10.48 39.54 16.15
N ASP A 516 -10.84 40.00 17.34
CA ASP A 516 -10.61 41.39 17.73
C ASP A 516 -9.11 41.66 18.00
N ASN A 517 -8.77 42.91 18.33
CA ASN A 517 -7.38 43.31 18.58
C ASN A 517 -6.82 42.78 19.94
N THR A 518 -7.66 42.13 20.75
CA THR A 518 -7.25 41.43 21.98
C THR A 518 -6.99 39.94 21.75
N GLY A 519 -7.37 39.42 20.59
CA GLY A 519 -7.21 38.00 20.22
C GLY A 519 -8.46 37.15 20.50
N ALA A 520 -9.60 37.76 20.86
CA ALA A 520 -10.85 37.02 21.04
C ALA A 520 -11.49 36.71 19.67
N PRO A 521 -11.86 35.44 19.37
CA PRO A 521 -12.45 35.07 18.09
C PRO A 521 -13.88 35.63 17.95
N TYR A 522 -14.26 36.01 16.73
CA TYR A 522 -15.64 36.39 16.38
C TYR A 522 -16.57 35.16 16.28
N SER A 523 -16.66 34.38 17.36
CA SER A 523 -17.23 33.02 17.40
C SER A 523 -18.71 32.88 16.98
N THR A 524 -19.47 33.98 17.05
CA THR A 524 -20.89 34.01 16.63
C THR A 524 -21.08 34.41 15.17
N ASN A 525 -20.01 34.74 14.46
CA ASN A 525 -20.09 35.15 13.06
C ASN A 525 -20.04 33.94 12.12
N ASN A 526 -21.21 33.49 11.68
CA ASN A 526 -21.35 32.35 10.75
C ASN A 526 -20.73 32.60 9.35
N ASN A 527 -20.27 33.83 9.04
CA ASN A 527 -19.49 34.10 7.83
C ASN A 527 -18.00 33.75 7.98
N ILE A 528 -17.54 33.53 9.22
CA ILE A 528 -16.16 33.21 9.56
C ILE A 528 -16.10 31.77 10.09
N TYR A 529 -17.01 31.41 11.00
CA TYR A 529 -17.03 30.09 11.64
C TYR A 529 -18.31 29.34 11.26
N VAL A 530 -18.18 28.42 10.32
CA VAL A 530 -19.28 27.64 9.77
C VAL A 530 -19.35 26.31 10.51
N GLN A 531 -20.03 26.32 11.66
CA GLN A 531 -19.98 25.26 12.67
C GLN A 531 -20.56 23.93 12.19
N ASP A 532 -21.63 23.96 11.38
CA ASP A 532 -22.29 22.77 10.82
C ASP A 532 -21.40 21.98 9.86
N ALA A 533 -20.46 22.67 9.20
CA ALA A 533 -19.54 22.07 8.23
C ALA A 533 -18.10 21.97 8.75
N ASN A 534 -17.84 22.36 10.01
CA ASN A 534 -16.49 22.47 10.57
C ASN A 534 -15.54 23.28 9.65
N LEU A 535 -15.95 24.47 9.19
CA LEU A 535 -15.12 25.33 8.32
C LEU A 535 -14.80 26.69 8.96
N LEU A 536 -13.57 27.15 8.73
CA LEU A 536 -13.07 28.49 9.00
C LEU A 536 -12.93 29.23 7.67
N ILE A 537 -13.55 30.39 7.54
CA ILE A 537 -13.49 31.23 6.35
C ILE A 537 -12.75 32.53 6.72
N ILE A 538 -11.63 32.80 6.06
CA ILE A 538 -10.95 34.09 6.22
C ILE A 538 -11.67 35.13 5.36
N PRO A 539 -12.26 36.19 5.95
CA PRO A 539 -13.06 37.14 5.21
C PRO A 539 -12.25 37.99 4.22
N ARG A 540 -12.95 38.61 3.26
CA ARG A 540 -12.37 39.64 2.39
C ARG A 540 -11.81 40.82 3.19
N PHE A 541 -10.79 41.47 2.65
CA PHE A 541 -10.19 42.69 3.21
C PHE A 541 -10.25 43.85 2.22
N ALA A 542 -10.18 45.08 2.74
CA ALA A 542 -10.12 46.29 1.91
C ALA A 542 -8.67 46.51 1.45
N VAL A 543 -8.47 46.61 0.13
CA VAL A 543 -7.16 46.95 -0.45
C VAL A 543 -6.98 48.47 -0.44
N ASP A 544 -8.05 49.21 -0.78
CA ASP A 544 -8.15 50.67 -0.65
C ASP A 544 -9.59 51.09 -0.28
N SER A 545 -9.89 52.39 -0.31
CA SER A 545 -11.21 52.93 0.04
C SER A 545 -12.38 52.41 -0.83
N SER A 546 -12.08 51.84 -1.99
CA SER A 546 -13.02 51.44 -3.03
C SER A 546 -12.88 49.99 -3.50
N THR A 547 -11.71 49.35 -3.30
CA THR A 547 -11.44 47.99 -3.77
C THR A 547 -11.26 47.02 -2.61
N TRP A 548 -11.73 45.78 -2.80
CA TRP A 548 -11.62 44.70 -1.84
C TRP A 548 -11.08 43.45 -2.51
N SER A 549 -10.44 42.61 -1.73
CA SER A 549 -9.86 41.35 -2.18
C SER A 549 -10.29 40.21 -1.27
N ASN A 550 -10.53 39.04 -1.86
CA ASN A 550 -10.78 37.78 -1.14
C ASN A 550 -9.55 36.86 -1.11
N ARG A 551 -8.35 37.46 -1.23
CA ARG A 551 -7.04 36.79 -1.23
C ARG A 551 -6.27 37.15 0.04
N PRO A 552 -6.62 36.58 1.20
CA PRO A 552 -6.27 37.12 2.51
C PRO A 552 -4.77 37.32 2.73
N PHE A 553 -3.93 36.42 2.22
CA PHE A 553 -2.47 36.48 2.40
C PHE A 553 -1.77 37.38 1.38
N SER A 554 -2.51 38.05 0.49
CA SER A 554 -2.03 39.17 -0.32
C SER A 554 -2.23 40.54 0.35
N ASN A 555 -2.77 40.57 1.58
CA ASN A 555 -3.07 41.81 2.28
C ASN A 555 -1.79 42.56 2.70
N SER A 556 -1.56 43.73 2.09
CA SER A 556 -0.40 44.57 2.39
C SER A 556 -0.35 45.07 3.84
N ALA A 557 -1.46 45.06 4.59
CA ALA A 557 -1.45 45.37 6.02
C ALA A 557 -0.71 44.32 6.87
N LEU A 558 -0.42 43.15 6.30
CA LEU A 558 0.47 42.16 6.90
C LEU A 558 1.95 42.59 6.82
N ASN A 559 2.30 43.51 5.91
CA ASN A 559 3.64 44.07 5.79
C ASN A 559 3.87 45.10 6.91
N GLY A 560 4.96 44.92 7.65
CA GLY A 560 5.35 45.85 8.71
C GLY A 560 6.08 47.09 8.19
N THR A 561 6.49 47.96 9.11
CA THR A 561 7.37 49.12 8.84
C THR A 561 8.81 48.72 8.47
N SER A 562 9.18 47.46 8.67
CA SER A 562 10.54 46.94 8.54
C SER A 562 10.65 45.98 7.35
N GLY A 563 10.65 46.49 6.11
CA GLY A 563 11.25 45.92 4.89
C GLY A 563 11.06 44.44 4.48
N THR A 564 10.38 43.59 5.25
CA THR A 564 10.19 42.16 4.98
C THR A 564 8.84 41.95 4.29
N ASP A 565 8.84 41.38 3.09
CA ASP A 565 7.60 40.98 2.41
C ASP A 565 6.93 39.83 3.17
N ASN A 566 5.94 40.18 3.99
CA ASN A 566 5.17 39.26 4.81
C ASN A 566 3.98 38.69 4.04
N THR A 567 3.70 39.12 2.81
CA THR A 567 2.60 38.56 2.02
C THR A 567 2.98 37.24 1.33
N ASN A 568 2.00 36.38 1.07
CA ASN A 568 2.18 35.17 0.26
C ASN A 568 1.15 35.13 -0.89
N PRO A 569 1.32 35.97 -1.94
CA PRO A 569 0.35 36.06 -3.04
C PRO A 569 0.30 34.78 -3.90
N GLY A 570 1.30 33.90 -3.77
CA GLY A 570 1.40 32.64 -4.51
C GLY A 570 0.28 31.65 -4.18
N VAL A 571 -0.23 31.67 -2.94
CA VAL A 571 -1.29 30.76 -2.47
C VAL A 571 -2.56 30.87 -3.32
N ASP A 572 -2.83 32.07 -3.85
CA ASP A 572 -4.06 32.40 -4.59
C ASP A 572 -3.89 32.40 -6.12
N THR A 573 -2.66 32.20 -6.62
CA THR A 573 -2.29 32.44 -8.03
C THR A 573 -1.55 31.29 -8.70
N LEU A 574 -1.04 30.32 -7.93
CA LEU A 574 -0.21 29.24 -8.45
C LEU A 574 -0.99 27.95 -8.70
N THR A 575 -0.57 27.24 -9.74
CA THR A 575 -0.98 25.87 -10.08
C THR A 575 -0.33 24.86 -9.14
N ASP A 576 -0.89 23.67 -8.99
CA ASP A 576 -0.41 22.60 -8.10
C ASP A 576 1.10 22.33 -8.14
N ALA A 577 1.74 22.36 -9.33
CA ALA A 577 3.19 22.18 -9.45
C ALA A 577 3.98 23.27 -8.70
N SER A 578 3.75 24.56 -8.97
CA SER A 578 4.41 25.68 -8.27
C SER A 578 3.86 25.94 -6.86
N PHE A 579 2.62 25.52 -6.59
CA PHE A 579 2.00 25.62 -5.27
C PHE A 579 2.68 24.66 -4.27
N SER A 580 3.09 23.48 -4.72
CA SER A 580 3.87 22.55 -3.89
C SER A 580 5.19 23.17 -3.40
N GLU A 581 5.86 23.93 -4.27
CA GLU A 581 7.15 24.60 -4.01
C GLU A 581 7.03 25.89 -3.16
N LEU A 582 5.83 26.45 -2.97
CA LEU A 582 5.63 27.62 -2.12
C LEU A 582 6.02 27.32 -0.67
N LYS A 583 6.89 28.14 -0.09
CA LYS A 583 7.09 28.13 1.36
C LYS A 583 5.90 28.78 2.05
N ALA A 584 5.34 28.08 3.04
CA ALA A 584 4.34 28.67 3.91
C ALA A 584 5.00 29.77 4.77
N LYS A 585 4.31 30.90 4.92
CA LYS A 585 4.69 32.06 5.73
C LYS A 585 3.84 32.20 6.99
N TYR A 586 2.73 31.48 7.15
CA TYR A 586 1.83 31.61 8.29
C TYR A 586 1.31 30.28 8.84
N ASN A 587 1.24 30.19 10.16
CA ASN A 587 0.53 29.16 10.91
C ASN A 587 -0.74 29.76 11.52
N ILE A 588 -1.89 29.16 11.22
CA ILE A 588 -3.17 29.38 11.89
C ILE A 588 -3.25 28.34 13.01
N ILE A 589 -3.29 28.80 14.26
CA ILE A 589 -3.21 27.97 15.45
C ILE A 589 -4.52 28.09 16.21
N MET A 590 -5.16 26.95 16.46
CA MET A 590 -6.43 26.84 17.18
C MET A 590 -6.27 25.93 18.40
N SER A 591 -6.75 26.36 19.57
CA SER A 591 -6.63 25.61 20.83
C SER A 591 -7.93 25.64 21.65
N GLY A 592 -8.46 24.48 22.08
CA GLY A 592 -9.78 24.33 22.74
C GLY A 592 -9.74 23.74 24.17
N SER A 593 -10.91 23.64 24.83
CA SER A 593 -11.06 23.46 26.30
C SER A 593 -11.99 22.30 26.77
N ALA A 594 -12.17 21.21 26.02
CA ALA A 594 -12.97 20.06 26.47
C ALA A 594 -12.12 18.95 27.11
N LYS A 595 -12.25 18.70 28.43
CA LYS A 595 -11.47 17.67 29.15
C LYS A 595 -11.65 16.28 28.51
N LYS A 596 -10.55 15.68 28.06
CA LYS A 596 -10.51 14.34 27.47
C LYS A 596 -10.70 13.27 28.55
N THR A 597 -11.75 12.45 28.46
CA THR A 597 -11.95 11.29 29.37
C THR A 597 -11.58 9.96 28.74
N SER A 598 -11.44 9.92 27.41
CA SER A 598 -10.97 8.77 26.64
C SER A 598 -9.61 9.10 26.02
N LEU A 599 -8.55 8.43 26.45
CA LEU A 599 -7.15 8.68 26.10
C LEU A 599 -6.65 7.59 25.14
N GLN A 600 -6.35 7.96 23.90
CA GLN A 600 -5.72 7.07 22.93
C GLN A 600 -4.22 7.02 23.17
N LEU A 601 -3.67 5.83 23.47
CA LEU A 601 -2.26 5.66 23.80
C LEU A 601 -1.34 5.72 22.55
N GLY A 602 -1.89 5.49 21.36
CA GLY A 602 -1.18 5.61 20.08
C GLY A 602 -0.58 4.30 19.57
N SER A 603 -0.73 3.21 20.33
CA SER A 603 -0.29 1.86 20.02
C SER A 603 -1.37 0.86 20.40
N GLY A 604 -1.70 -0.08 19.50
CA GLY A 604 -2.49 -1.27 19.82
C GLY A 604 -1.62 -2.38 20.41
N ASN A 605 -2.22 -3.51 20.79
CA ASN A 605 -1.55 -4.68 21.35
C ASN A 605 -0.62 -4.35 22.54
N ILE A 606 -1.20 -3.70 23.54
CA ILE A 606 -0.50 -3.42 24.80
C ILE A 606 -0.38 -4.73 25.59
N GLU A 607 0.78 -4.98 26.18
CA GLU A 607 1.03 -6.12 27.06
C GLU A 607 0.14 -6.01 28.30
N GLU A 608 -0.63 -7.05 28.60
CA GLU A 608 -1.57 -7.05 29.72
C GLU A 608 -0.85 -6.78 31.05
N ASN A 609 -1.42 -5.87 31.86
CA ASN A 609 -0.89 -5.43 33.16
C ASN A 609 0.47 -4.72 33.11
N SER A 610 0.93 -4.29 31.93
CA SER A 610 2.13 -3.46 31.81
C SER A 610 1.89 -1.99 32.15
N GLU A 611 0.62 -1.56 32.22
CA GLU A 611 0.27 -0.15 32.37
C GLU A 611 0.41 0.39 33.80
N LYS A 612 0.94 1.60 33.92
CA LYS A 612 0.95 2.41 35.15
C LYS A 612 0.42 3.79 34.83
N VAL A 613 -0.71 4.15 35.44
CA VAL A 613 -1.42 5.41 35.20
C VAL A 613 -1.24 6.32 36.42
N THR A 614 -0.75 7.53 36.20
CA THR A 614 -0.45 8.50 37.26
C THR A 614 -1.05 9.87 36.98
N GLY A 615 -1.58 10.53 38.01
CA GLY A 615 -2.05 11.91 37.96
C GLY A 615 -0.91 12.93 38.11
N GLN A 616 -1.19 14.20 37.79
CA GLN A 616 -0.22 15.31 37.95
C GLN A 616 0.37 15.43 39.36
N ASP A 617 -0.38 15.05 40.38
CA ASP A 617 0.02 15.05 41.79
C ASP A 617 0.83 13.81 42.20
N GLY A 618 1.20 12.94 41.25
CA GLY A 618 1.94 11.71 41.49
C GLY A 618 1.08 10.54 41.97
N GLU A 619 -0.22 10.74 42.12
CA GLU A 619 -1.12 9.69 42.58
C GLU A 619 -1.33 8.61 41.49
N VAL A 620 -1.07 7.36 41.84
CA VAL A 620 -1.33 6.20 40.97
C VAL A 620 -2.83 5.92 40.93
N LEU A 621 -3.39 5.79 39.73
CA LEU A 621 -4.79 5.44 39.51
C LEU A 621 -4.94 3.92 39.41
N THR A 622 -6.05 3.39 39.91
CA THR A 622 -6.32 1.94 39.93
C THR A 622 -7.18 1.51 38.74
N ARG A 623 -6.77 0.43 38.05
CA ARG A 623 -7.54 -0.18 36.97
C ARG A 623 -8.91 -0.68 37.47
N ASP A 624 -9.92 -0.57 36.63
CA ASP A 624 -11.34 -0.90 36.83
C ASP A 624 -12.05 -0.09 37.93
N GLN A 625 -11.34 0.77 38.65
CA GLN A 625 -11.89 1.71 39.63
C GLN A 625 -11.80 3.16 39.14
N ASP A 626 -10.60 3.60 38.74
CA ASP A 626 -10.30 4.96 38.28
C ASP A 626 -10.23 5.08 36.75
N TYR A 627 -9.88 3.99 36.06
CA TYR A 627 -9.87 3.90 34.60
C TYR A 627 -10.08 2.46 34.10
N THR A 628 -10.42 2.28 32.83
CA THR A 628 -10.38 0.99 32.11
C THR A 628 -9.46 1.10 30.90
N LEU A 629 -8.80 0.02 30.49
CA LEU A 629 -7.89 -0.01 29.33
C LEU A 629 -8.31 -1.13 28.37
N ASP A 630 -8.48 -0.79 27.10
CA ASP A 630 -8.58 -1.73 26.00
C ASP A 630 -7.17 -2.01 25.45
N TYR A 631 -6.65 -3.22 25.69
CA TYR A 631 -5.30 -3.60 25.29
C TYR A 631 -5.14 -3.78 23.78
N GLN A 632 -6.20 -4.16 23.07
CA GLN A 632 -6.14 -4.39 21.63
C GLN A 632 -6.07 -3.05 20.89
N TYR A 633 -6.94 -2.11 21.26
CA TYR A 633 -7.03 -0.81 20.58
C TYR A 633 -6.22 0.30 21.27
N GLY A 634 -5.62 0.05 22.44
CA GLY A 634 -4.86 1.06 23.19
C GLY A 634 -5.70 2.24 23.67
N THR A 635 -6.96 1.99 24.02
CA THR A 635 -7.90 3.04 24.45
C THR A 635 -8.08 3.01 25.97
N LEU A 636 -7.68 4.08 26.66
CA LEU A 636 -7.82 4.23 28.10
C LEU A 636 -8.98 5.15 28.45
N GLN A 637 -9.96 4.67 29.22
CA GLN A 637 -11.13 5.44 29.63
C GLN A 637 -11.07 5.79 31.13
N LEU A 638 -11.09 7.07 31.48
CA LEU A 638 -11.16 7.55 32.87
C LEU A 638 -12.59 7.39 33.41
N THR A 639 -12.77 6.58 34.45
CA THR A 639 -14.09 6.22 35.00
C THR A 639 -14.45 7.01 36.26
N SER A 640 -13.50 7.33 37.13
CA SER A 640 -13.79 8.02 38.40
C SER A 640 -13.76 9.54 38.29
N LYS A 641 -14.56 10.23 39.12
CA LYS A 641 -14.55 11.71 39.20
C LYS A 641 -13.19 12.26 39.61
N LYS A 642 -12.45 11.51 40.43
CA LYS A 642 -11.09 11.81 40.86
C LYS A 642 -10.12 11.80 39.67
N ALA A 643 -10.15 10.75 38.85
CA ALA A 643 -9.33 10.65 37.65
C ALA A 643 -9.68 11.75 36.63
N GLN A 644 -10.97 12.03 36.43
CA GLN A 644 -11.46 13.10 35.54
C GLN A 644 -11.17 14.52 36.04
N ALA A 645 -10.93 14.69 37.35
CA ALA A 645 -10.56 15.97 37.94
C ALA A 645 -9.10 16.34 37.65
N LYS A 646 -8.23 15.37 37.34
CA LYS A 646 -6.81 15.60 37.02
C LYS A 646 -6.67 16.52 35.80
N THR A 647 -5.57 17.26 35.77
CA THR A 647 -5.18 18.17 34.68
C THR A 647 -4.10 17.58 33.79
N LYS A 648 -3.33 16.60 34.28
CA LYS A 648 -2.44 15.76 33.48
C LYS A 648 -2.53 14.31 33.96
N ILE A 649 -2.45 13.39 33.01
CA ILE A 649 -2.35 11.95 33.22
C ILE A 649 -1.13 11.44 32.46
N THR A 650 -0.22 10.74 33.12
CA THR A 650 0.88 10.02 32.46
C THR A 650 0.59 8.54 32.52
N VAL A 651 0.63 7.90 31.35
CA VAL A 651 0.45 6.45 31.19
C VAL A 651 1.76 5.87 30.70
N GLN A 652 2.37 5.02 31.51
CA GLN A 652 3.49 4.17 31.13
C GLN A 652 2.93 2.79 30.79
N TYR A 653 3.36 2.15 29.71
CA TYR A 653 2.88 0.83 29.31
C TYR A 653 3.86 0.17 28.36
N GLN A 654 3.70 -1.12 28.07
CA GLN A 654 4.51 -1.85 27.10
C GLN A 654 3.64 -2.30 25.94
N SER A 655 4.05 -2.05 24.70
CA SER A 655 3.31 -2.47 23.49
C SER A 655 4.22 -3.21 22.52
N GLU A 656 3.63 -3.99 21.63
CA GLU A 656 4.41 -4.60 20.53
C GLU A 656 5.07 -3.53 19.66
N ALA A 657 6.30 -3.81 19.21
CA ALA A 657 7.03 -2.90 18.34
C ALA A 657 6.42 -2.94 16.92
N LEU A 658 5.91 -1.81 16.43
CA LEU A 658 5.41 -1.67 15.05
C LEU A 658 6.53 -1.83 14.00
N PHE A 659 7.79 -1.61 14.42
CA PHE A 659 8.99 -1.86 13.64
C PHE A 659 9.81 -2.93 14.35
N VAL A 660 10.15 -4.02 13.66
CA VAL A 660 10.83 -5.17 14.26
C VAL A 660 12.35 -5.02 14.06
N PRO A 661 13.12 -4.53 15.06
CA PRO A 661 14.54 -4.85 15.09
C PRO A 661 14.67 -6.37 15.11
N LYS A 662 15.68 -6.89 14.39
CA LYS A 662 15.89 -8.33 14.21
C LYS A 662 15.91 -9.11 15.54
N SER A 663 16.44 -8.48 16.59
CA SER A 663 16.39 -8.99 17.97
C SER A 663 16.69 -7.88 18.99
N LYS A 664 16.07 -7.95 20.18
CA LYS A 664 16.40 -7.13 21.34
C LYS A 664 16.79 -8.05 22.50
N THR A 665 18.06 -8.10 22.85
CA THR A 665 18.54 -8.85 24.02
C THR A 665 18.37 -8.02 25.28
N PHE A 666 17.82 -8.61 26.34
CA PHE A 666 17.64 -8.01 27.66
C PHE A 666 18.25 -8.91 28.74
N LEU A 667 19.19 -8.38 29.52
CA LEU A 667 19.79 -9.03 30.67
C LEU A 667 19.57 -8.16 31.89
N GLY A 668 19.18 -8.77 33.01
CA GLY A 668 18.90 -8.04 34.25
C GLY A 668 19.33 -8.81 35.48
N LEU A 669 19.77 -8.08 36.50
CA LEU A 669 20.05 -8.59 37.84
C LEU A 669 19.49 -7.60 38.86
N HIS A 670 18.66 -8.08 39.78
CA HIS A 670 18.07 -7.28 40.84
C HIS A 670 18.27 -7.99 42.18
N GLY A 671 18.77 -7.28 43.18
CA GLY A 671 18.89 -7.77 44.55
C GLY A 671 18.05 -6.91 45.49
N GLU A 672 17.23 -7.53 46.33
CA GLU A 672 16.41 -6.88 47.35
C GLU A 672 16.77 -7.47 48.73
N MET A 673 17.15 -6.62 49.68
CA MET A 673 17.35 -7.03 51.07
C MET A 673 16.25 -6.45 51.96
N LYS A 674 15.45 -7.33 52.57
CA LYS A 674 14.38 -6.95 53.48
C LYS A 674 14.95 -6.37 54.78
N LEU A 675 14.46 -5.18 55.16
CA LEU A 675 14.89 -4.47 56.36
C LEU A 675 13.94 -4.80 57.53
N PRO A 676 14.46 -5.01 58.75
CA PRO A 676 13.64 -5.30 59.93
C PRO A 676 12.99 -4.02 60.52
N ILE A 677 12.44 -3.15 59.68
CA ILE A 677 11.87 -1.86 60.06
C ILE A 677 10.52 -1.73 59.37
N GLY A 678 9.41 -1.91 60.06
CA GLY A 678 8.08 -1.89 59.44
C GLY A 678 7.86 -3.01 58.41
N ILE A 679 6.64 -3.11 57.88
CA ILE A 679 6.29 -4.09 56.86
C ILE A 679 6.69 -3.54 55.49
N ASN A 680 7.28 -4.38 54.63
CA ASN A 680 7.70 -4.04 53.26
C ASN A 680 8.79 -2.97 53.13
N SER A 681 9.68 -2.85 54.13
CA SER A 681 10.89 -2.03 53.99
C SER A 681 12.03 -2.84 53.39
N PHE A 682 12.75 -2.24 52.45
CA PHE A 682 13.84 -2.91 51.75
C PHE A 682 14.93 -1.92 51.31
N VAL A 683 16.11 -2.47 51.02
CA VAL A 683 17.13 -1.83 50.19
C VAL A 683 17.35 -2.72 48.97
N GLY A 684 17.30 -2.11 47.79
CA GLY A 684 17.40 -2.80 46.51
C GLY A 684 18.49 -2.21 45.63
N GLY A 685 18.93 -3.00 44.65
CA GLY A 685 19.81 -2.53 43.59
C GLY A 685 19.64 -3.37 42.34
N SER A 686 19.74 -2.71 41.18
CA SER A 686 19.49 -3.32 39.87
C SER A 686 20.59 -2.99 38.87
N ILE A 687 20.93 -3.97 38.02
CA ILE A 687 21.82 -3.82 36.87
C ILE A 687 21.06 -4.35 35.66
N LEU A 688 20.86 -3.50 34.65
CA LEU A 688 20.23 -3.90 33.38
C LEU A 688 21.19 -3.66 32.22
N TYR A 689 21.16 -4.57 31.26
CA TYR A 689 21.80 -4.44 29.96
C TYR A 689 20.80 -4.78 28.87
N GLN A 690 20.68 -3.90 27.89
CA GLN A 690 19.82 -4.09 26.73
C GLN A 690 20.63 -3.84 25.46
N ASN A 691 20.41 -4.65 24.43
CA ASN A 691 21.06 -4.52 23.12
C ASN A 691 20.08 -4.84 21.99
N ALA A 692 19.85 -3.89 21.09
CA ALA A 692 18.95 -4.02 19.96
C ALA A 692 19.73 -3.99 18.64
N SER A 693 19.45 -4.94 17.73
CA SER A 693 20.06 -5.01 16.39
C SER A 693 19.06 -4.60 15.30
N SER A 694 19.51 -3.89 14.27
CA SER A 694 18.66 -3.54 13.13
C SER A 694 18.40 -4.75 12.23
N SER A 695 17.27 -4.75 11.53
CA SER A 695 16.94 -5.73 10.48
C SER A 695 17.65 -5.44 9.16
N SER A 696 18.00 -4.18 8.91
CA SER A 696 18.78 -3.73 7.75
C SER A 696 20.22 -3.41 8.15
N ASN A 697 21.19 -3.72 7.29
CA ASN A 697 22.58 -3.27 7.49
C ASN A 697 22.80 -1.80 7.07
N ILE A 698 21.77 -1.14 6.52
CA ILE A 698 21.71 0.31 6.23
C ILE A 698 20.54 0.88 7.04
N PRO A 699 20.72 1.07 8.37
CA PRO A 699 19.64 1.55 9.22
C PRO A 699 19.31 3.01 8.87
N LYS A 700 18.06 3.27 8.47
CA LYS A 700 17.53 4.63 8.31
C LYS A 700 17.34 5.29 9.66
N ILE A 701 17.22 6.62 9.67
CA ILE A 701 16.95 7.36 10.92
C ILE A 701 15.64 6.85 11.54
N GLY A 702 15.69 6.53 12.83
CA GLY A 702 14.59 5.88 13.56
C GLY A 702 14.69 4.35 13.62
N GLN A 703 15.57 3.71 12.86
CA GLN A 703 15.83 2.27 12.85
C GLN A 703 17.22 1.91 13.37
N GLU A 704 17.84 2.80 14.14
CA GLU A 704 19.22 2.63 14.62
C GLU A 704 19.31 1.52 15.68
N PRO A 705 20.31 0.63 15.59
CA PRO A 705 20.59 -0.33 16.66
C PRO A 705 21.17 0.40 17.87
N TYR A 706 20.83 -0.01 19.09
CA TYR A 706 21.25 0.68 20.30
C TYR A 706 21.63 -0.29 21.41
N SER A 707 22.40 0.21 22.38
CA SER A 707 22.68 -0.52 23.62
C SER A 707 22.51 0.39 24.83
N LYS A 708 22.02 -0.15 25.95
CA LYS A 708 21.78 0.58 27.18
C LYS A 708 22.25 -0.23 28.37
N VAL A 709 22.96 0.43 29.29
CA VAL A 709 23.29 -0.09 30.62
C VAL A 709 22.62 0.82 31.64
N LEU A 710 21.94 0.22 32.62
CA LEU A 710 21.36 0.92 33.76
C LEU A 710 21.89 0.33 35.06
N LEU A 711 22.26 1.20 35.98
CA LEU A 711 22.55 0.89 37.38
C LEU A 711 21.55 1.64 38.24
N ASP A 712 20.88 0.94 39.14
CA ASP A 712 19.88 1.49 40.04
C ASP A 712 20.15 1.05 41.48
N ALA A 713 19.91 1.95 42.43
CA ALA A 713 19.96 1.67 43.85
C ALA A 713 18.80 2.39 44.53
N ASN A 714 17.99 1.64 45.26
CA ASN A 714 16.78 2.17 45.86
C ASN A 714 16.54 1.64 47.28
N THR A 715 15.74 2.37 48.05
CA THR A 715 15.32 1.94 49.37
C THR A 715 13.94 2.48 49.69
N LYS A 716 13.15 1.62 50.33
CA LYS A 716 11.84 1.94 50.88
C LYS A 716 11.86 1.65 52.37
N MET A 717 11.49 2.65 53.17
CA MET A 717 11.39 2.51 54.62
C MET A 717 9.99 2.93 55.08
N ASN A 718 9.18 1.96 55.48
CA ASN A 718 7.87 2.16 56.06
C ASN A 718 7.96 2.20 57.59
N PHE A 719 7.38 3.23 58.18
CA PHE A 719 7.31 3.47 59.61
C PHE A 719 5.84 3.55 60.03
N GLU A 720 5.53 3.06 61.22
CA GLU A 720 4.23 3.26 61.87
C GLU A 720 4.43 4.19 63.08
N PRO A 721 4.59 5.51 62.89
CA PRO A 721 4.91 6.43 63.97
C PRO A 721 3.71 6.58 64.92
N GLN A 722 3.72 5.81 66.01
CA GLN A 722 2.62 5.79 66.98
C GLN A 722 2.34 7.18 67.57
N TRP A 723 3.37 8.02 67.74
CA TRP A 723 3.23 9.39 68.23
C TRP A 723 2.33 10.25 67.32
N MET A 724 2.24 9.98 66.02
CA MET A 724 1.34 10.70 65.11
C MET A 724 -0.12 10.27 65.33
N THR A 725 -0.36 8.98 65.55
CA THR A 725 -1.69 8.44 65.88
C THR A 725 -2.17 9.04 67.20
N GLU A 726 -1.30 9.04 68.21
CA GLU A 726 -1.62 9.58 69.53
C GLU A 726 -1.92 11.09 69.50
N ILE A 727 -1.25 11.87 68.64
CA ILE A 727 -1.58 13.29 68.46
C ILE A 727 -2.97 13.47 67.80
N MET A 728 -3.36 12.61 66.87
CA MET A 728 -4.69 12.66 66.26
C MET A 728 -5.80 12.31 67.27
N ASP A 729 -5.56 11.35 68.16
CA ASP A 729 -6.50 10.97 69.22
C ASP A 729 -6.65 12.04 70.33
N LEU A 730 -5.72 13.01 70.41
CA LEU A 730 -5.84 14.16 71.31
C LEU A 730 -6.80 15.25 70.80
N VAL A 731 -7.27 15.16 69.54
CA VAL A 731 -8.25 16.11 68.98
C VAL A 731 -9.65 15.75 69.50
N PRO A 732 -10.35 16.64 70.24
CA PRO A 732 -11.66 16.35 70.79
C PRO A 732 -12.67 15.92 69.71
N PHE A 733 -13.45 14.88 70.00
CA PHE A 733 -14.43 14.24 69.10
C PHE A 733 -13.84 13.40 67.95
N LEU A 734 -12.51 13.19 67.89
CA LEU A 734 -11.84 12.27 66.98
C LEU A 734 -11.31 11.06 67.77
N SER A 735 -11.55 9.83 67.31
CA SER A 735 -10.95 8.60 67.82
C SER A 735 -10.56 7.76 66.62
N THR A 736 -9.26 7.55 66.43
CA THR A 736 -8.72 6.90 65.23
C THR A 736 -8.29 5.47 65.55
N GLU A 737 -8.96 4.47 64.98
CA GLU A 737 -8.58 3.05 65.14
C GLU A 737 -7.45 2.64 64.18
N ASP A 738 -7.25 3.39 63.09
CA ASP A 738 -6.22 3.14 62.09
C ASP A 738 -4.87 3.75 62.50
N LYS A 739 -3.79 2.97 62.37
CA LYS A 739 -2.43 3.43 62.68
C LYS A 739 -1.94 4.47 61.66
N SER A 740 -1.23 5.49 62.14
CA SER A 740 -0.46 6.39 61.28
C SER A 740 0.66 5.62 60.57
N SER A 741 0.90 5.96 59.30
CA SER A 741 2.01 5.43 58.50
C SER A 741 2.83 6.57 57.91
N ALA A 742 4.13 6.36 57.79
CA ALA A 742 5.06 7.23 57.08
C ALA A 742 5.96 6.37 56.20
N SER A 743 6.18 6.76 54.95
CA SER A 743 7.05 6.03 54.02
C SER A 743 8.11 6.98 53.49
N ILE A 744 9.36 6.50 53.46
CA ILE A 744 10.49 7.19 52.85
C ILE A 744 10.99 6.32 51.71
N ASP A 745 10.86 6.84 50.48
CA ASP A 745 11.34 6.22 49.26
C ASP A 745 12.51 7.04 48.71
N ILE A 746 13.67 6.41 48.51
CA ILE A 746 14.87 7.03 47.93
C ILE A 746 15.33 6.16 46.77
N GLU A 747 15.58 6.75 45.61
CA GLU A 747 16.07 6.07 44.42
C GLU A 747 17.20 6.88 43.78
N ILE A 748 18.26 6.21 43.34
CA ILE A 748 19.37 6.78 42.59
C ILE A 748 19.64 5.86 41.38
N ALA A 749 19.39 6.38 40.19
CA ALA A 749 19.63 5.67 38.94
C ALA A 749 20.71 6.36 38.10
N HIS A 750 21.60 5.58 37.50
CA HIS A 750 22.58 6.01 36.51
C HIS A 750 22.43 5.17 35.25
N SER A 751 22.25 5.82 34.10
CA SER A 751 22.16 5.14 32.81
C SER A 751 23.26 5.60 31.86
N ARG A 752 23.74 4.66 31.05
CA ARG A 752 24.63 4.91 29.92
C ARG A 752 24.02 4.24 28.69
N THR A 753 23.67 5.05 27.71
CA THR A 753 23.09 4.59 26.45
C THR A 753 24.05 4.89 25.31
N ASN A 754 24.33 3.90 24.47
CA ASN A 754 24.82 4.13 23.12
C ASN A 754 23.61 4.08 22.16
N PRO A 755 23.13 5.23 21.67
CA PRO A 755 21.92 5.30 20.85
C PRO A 755 22.11 4.77 19.42
N ASN A 756 23.35 4.55 18.98
CA ASN A 756 23.67 3.95 17.68
C ASN A 756 24.94 3.10 17.80
N THR A 757 24.80 1.77 17.90
CA THR A 757 25.95 0.86 18.00
C THR A 757 26.73 0.72 16.70
N ASP A 758 26.11 0.98 15.55
CA ASP A 758 26.74 0.93 14.23
C ASP A 758 27.50 2.24 13.91
N GLY A 759 27.24 3.31 14.69
CA GLY A 759 27.93 4.59 14.58
C GLY A 759 27.52 5.45 13.37
N GLN A 760 26.62 4.94 12.51
CA GLN A 760 26.10 5.64 11.34
C GLN A 760 24.62 5.31 11.11
N SER A 761 23.88 6.24 10.51
CA SER A 761 22.51 6.05 10.05
C SER A 761 22.26 6.94 8.84
N TYR A 762 21.36 6.52 7.97
CA TYR A 762 21.18 7.12 6.65
C TYR A 762 19.92 7.99 6.63
N ILE A 763 20.10 9.24 6.21
CA ILE A 763 18.99 10.17 5.92
C ILE A 763 18.34 9.78 4.60
N ASP A 764 19.16 9.55 3.58
CA ASP A 764 18.78 9.09 2.26
C ASP A 764 19.92 8.22 1.71
N ASP A 765 19.56 7.11 1.07
CA ASP A 765 20.43 6.14 0.41
C ASP A 765 20.36 6.27 -1.14
N PHE A 766 19.52 7.19 -1.64
CA PHE A 766 19.20 7.41 -3.06
C PHE A 766 18.54 6.22 -3.76
N GLU A 767 18.17 5.14 -3.07
CA GLU A 767 17.50 3.99 -3.70
C GLU A 767 16.12 4.34 -4.26
N SER A 768 15.45 5.29 -3.59
CA SER A 768 14.13 5.80 -3.99
C SER A 768 14.19 7.06 -4.85
N SER A 769 15.39 7.46 -5.30
CA SER A 769 15.57 8.67 -6.11
C SER A 769 14.89 8.57 -7.48
N ASN A 770 14.89 7.39 -8.09
CA ASN A 770 14.24 7.15 -9.37
C ASN A 770 12.80 6.66 -9.19
N LYS A 771 11.83 7.36 -9.81
CA LYS A 771 10.45 6.86 -9.93
C LYS A 771 10.06 6.77 -11.40
N SER A 772 9.37 5.70 -11.77
CA SER A 772 8.85 5.48 -13.11
C SER A 772 7.33 5.32 -13.14
N TYR A 773 6.75 5.67 -14.27
CA TYR A 773 5.43 5.25 -14.69
C TYR A 773 5.60 4.35 -15.92
N ASP A 774 5.42 3.05 -15.73
CA ASP A 774 5.55 2.06 -16.79
C ASP A 774 4.27 2.00 -17.62
N PHE A 775 4.42 2.09 -18.94
CA PHE A 775 3.33 1.89 -19.87
C PHE A 775 3.05 0.39 -20.01
N PRO A 776 1.77 0.00 -20.07
CA PRO A 776 1.41 -1.38 -20.35
C PRO A 776 1.96 -1.80 -21.71
N LEU A 777 2.54 -3.00 -21.76
CA LEU A 777 2.99 -3.64 -23.00
C LEU A 777 1.94 -4.62 -23.54
N GLU A 778 0.83 -4.83 -22.81
CA GLU A 778 -0.27 -5.64 -23.31
C GLU A 778 -0.96 -4.92 -24.48
N GLY A 779 -1.17 -5.65 -25.59
CA GLY A 779 -1.78 -5.06 -26.79
C GLY A 779 -3.18 -4.48 -26.53
N ALA A 780 -3.98 -5.11 -25.67
CA ALA A 780 -5.34 -4.68 -25.34
C ALA A 780 -5.42 -3.31 -24.62
N SER A 781 -4.31 -2.83 -24.07
CA SER A 781 -4.22 -1.51 -23.43
C SER A 781 -4.08 -0.36 -24.44
N TRP A 782 -3.75 -0.66 -25.69
CA TRP A 782 -3.53 0.30 -26.78
C TRP A 782 -4.70 0.27 -27.77
N TYR A 783 -4.99 1.43 -28.34
CA TYR A 783 -6.09 1.64 -29.28
C TYR A 783 -5.57 2.21 -30.59
N MET A 784 -6.35 2.13 -31.65
CA MET A 784 -6.05 2.80 -32.92
C MET A 784 -5.88 4.31 -32.69
N ALA A 785 -4.86 4.93 -33.29
CA ALA A 785 -4.66 6.37 -33.18
C ALA A 785 -5.52 7.17 -34.17
N ALA A 786 -5.98 8.35 -33.76
CA ALA A 786 -6.57 9.32 -34.68
C ALA A 786 -5.52 9.96 -35.58
N PRO A 787 -5.89 10.44 -36.78
CA PRO A 787 -4.97 11.11 -37.68
C PRO A 787 -4.22 12.27 -37.02
N PRO A 788 -2.88 12.25 -37.04
CA PRO A 788 -2.09 13.33 -36.47
C PRO A 788 -2.37 14.66 -37.19
N ALA A 789 -2.75 15.73 -36.47
CA ALA A 789 -3.15 16.99 -37.11
C ALA A 789 -2.07 17.61 -38.02
N TYR A 790 -0.79 17.39 -37.72
CA TYR A 790 0.33 17.78 -38.58
C TYR A 790 0.19 17.25 -40.02
N LEU A 791 -0.29 16.02 -40.20
CA LEU A 791 -0.49 15.40 -41.52
C LEU A 791 -1.73 15.94 -42.25
N VAL A 792 -2.59 16.70 -41.54
CA VAL A 792 -3.91 17.15 -42.03
C VAL A 792 -3.98 18.68 -42.22
N SER A 793 -3.08 19.46 -41.59
CA SER A 793 -3.21 20.93 -41.52
C SER A 793 -1.94 21.72 -41.90
N GLY A 794 -0.95 21.09 -42.56
CA GLY A 794 0.28 21.74 -43.03
C GLY A 794 0.18 22.32 -44.46
N SER A 795 0.74 23.52 -44.68
CA SER A 795 0.69 24.31 -45.92
C SER A 795 1.56 23.78 -47.08
N GLY A 796 1.62 22.46 -47.27
CA GLY A 796 2.27 21.79 -48.41
C GLY A 796 1.77 20.35 -48.50
N ASP A 797 0.90 20.07 -49.46
CA ASP A 797 0.32 18.75 -49.84
C ASP A 797 -0.22 17.82 -48.73
N SER A 798 -0.25 18.22 -47.46
CA SER A 798 -0.56 17.38 -46.30
C SER A 798 -2.07 17.28 -46.06
N SER A 799 -2.75 16.60 -46.97
CA SER A 799 -4.13 16.12 -46.78
C SER A 799 -4.12 14.61 -46.54
N LEU A 800 -5.19 14.06 -45.95
CA LEU A 800 -5.34 12.60 -45.84
C LEU A 800 -5.33 11.87 -47.20
N LEU A 801 -5.56 12.59 -48.31
CA LEU A 801 -5.38 12.03 -49.65
C LEU A 801 -3.92 11.75 -49.99
N HIS A 802 -2.98 12.56 -49.47
CA HIS A 802 -1.55 12.38 -49.67
C HIS A 802 -0.90 11.54 -48.54
N CYS A 803 -1.47 11.61 -47.34
CA CYS A 803 -1.02 10.87 -46.16
C CYS A 803 -2.14 9.95 -45.62
N PRO A 804 -2.58 8.92 -46.37
CA PRO A 804 -3.64 8.03 -45.93
C PRO A 804 -3.19 7.13 -44.76
N PRO A 805 -4.13 6.49 -44.03
CA PRO A 805 -3.78 5.39 -43.13
C PRO A 805 -3.00 4.27 -43.86
N ALA A 806 -2.16 3.55 -43.13
CA ALA A 806 -1.36 2.45 -43.64
C ALA A 806 -2.26 1.36 -44.25
N TRP A 807 -1.77 0.76 -45.33
CA TRP A 807 -2.47 -0.29 -46.06
C TRP A 807 -2.84 -1.48 -45.18
N THR A 808 -2.08 -1.83 -44.14
CA THR A 808 -2.55 -2.64 -42.98
C THR A 808 -1.75 -2.24 -41.74
N GLN A 809 -2.30 -2.42 -40.55
CA GLN A 809 -1.58 -2.29 -39.28
C GLN A 809 -2.20 -3.15 -38.18
N TRP A 810 -1.39 -3.58 -37.21
CA TRP A 810 -1.83 -4.26 -35.99
C TRP A 810 -0.74 -4.16 -34.92
N TRP A 811 -1.13 -4.28 -33.65
CA TRP A 811 -0.22 -4.38 -32.51
C TRP A 811 -0.56 -5.61 -31.65
N TYR A 812 0.40 -6.18 -30.95
CA TYR A 812 0.14 -7.36 -30.12
C TYR A 812 1.24 -7.61 -29.09
N GLU A 813 0.88 -8.37 -28.07
CA GLU A 813 1.79 -8.92 -27.08
C GLU A 813 2.07 -10.40 -27.41
N PRO A 814 3.34 -10.79 -27.67
CA PRO A 814 3.70 -12.19 -27.90
C PRO A 814 3.52 -13.05 -26.64
N VAL A 815 2.98 -14.27 -26.77
CA VAL A 815 2.83 -15.20 -25.63
C VAL A 815 3.88 -16.28 -25.57
N SER A 816 4.15 -16.75 -24.35
CA SER A 816 5.09 -17.84 -24.07
C SER A 816 4.78 -19.16 -24.80
N THR A 817 3.55 -19.34 -25.30
CA THR A 817 3.08 -20.50 -26.09
C THR A 817 3.20 -20.36 -27.61
N ASP A 818 3.55 -19.19 -28.15
CA ASP A 818 3.89 -19.00 -29.59
C ASP A 818 5.12 -19.86 -30.02
N ALA A 819 5.76 -20.58 -29.08
CA ALA A 819 7.01 -21.31 -29.22
C ALA A 819 6.85 -22.84 -29.15
N GLY A 820 5.99 -23.43 -29.99
CA GLY A 820 5.74 -24.88 -30.01
C GLY A 820 6.92 -25.74 -30.52
N ARG A 821 7.84 -26.15 -29.63
CA ARG A 821 8.87 -27.22 -29.78
C ARG A 821 10.13 -26.98 -30.66
N GLN A 822 11.26 -27.41 -30.07
CA GLN A 822 12.64 -27.62 -30.54
C GLN A 822 13.44 -26.40 -31.08
N ASP A 823 12.82 -25.38 -31.65
CA ASP A 823 13.51 -24.17 -32.16
C ASP A 823 13.44 -22.97 -31.19
N MET A 824 13.38 -23.27 -29.88
CA MET A 824 12.95 -22.37 -28.79
C MET A 824 13.78 -21.11 -28.57
N LYS A 825 14.97 -21.01 -29.15
CA LYS A 825 15.85 -19.83 -28.97
C LYS A 825 15.54 -18.72 -29.98
N VAL A 826 15.18 -19.09 -31.21
CA VAL A 826 15.05 -18.14 -32.34
C VAL A 826 13.75 -17.30 -32.23
N ILE A 827 12.66 -17.90 -31.77
CA ILE A 827 11.38 -17.20 -31.59
C ILE A 827 11.44 -16.26 -30.38
N LYS A 828 12.00 -16.71 -29.25
CA LYS A 828 12.19 -15.84 -28.06
C LYS A 828 13.14 -14.68 -28.35
N ASP A 829 14.25 -14.93 -29.05
CA ASP A 829 15.21 -13.87 -29.42
C ASP A 829 14.67 -12.91 -30.50
N SER A 830 13.61 -13.26 -31.24
CA SER A 830 13.00 -12.42 -32.28
C SER A 830 11.72 -11.70 -31.87
N MET A 831 11.05 -12.18 -30.81
CA MET A 831 9.78 -11.62 -30.33
C MET A 831 9.83 -11.07 -28.91
N LEU A 832 10.78 -11.46 -28.06
CA LEU A 832 10.85 -11.01 -26.66
C LEU A 832 12.14 -10.24 -26.40
N PHE A 833 12.11 -9.38 -25.37
CA PHE A 833 13.30 -8.67 -24.93
C PHE A 833 14.10 -9.56 -23.98
N LYS A 834 15.35 -9.86 -24.33
CA LYS A 834 16.23 -10.65 -23.46
C LYS A 834 16.94 -9.72 -22.49
N VAL A 835 16.73 -9.91 -21.19
CA VAL A 835 17.37 -9.07 -20.16
C VAL A 835 18.88 -9.30 -20.17
N PRO A 836 19.70 -8.28 -20.42
CA PRO A 836 21.15 -8.43 -20.56
C PRO A 836 21.92 -8.81 -19.28
N SER A 837 21.35 -8.65 -18.10
CA SER A 837 22.03 -8.91 -16.82
C SER A 837 21.14 -9.67 -15.85
N LYS A 838 21.44 -10.96 -15.59
CA LYS A 838 21.04 -11.62 -14.34
C LYS A 838 22.04 -12.71 -13.99
N SER A 839 23.01 -12.36 -13.16
CA SER A 839 23.69 -13.30 -12.29
C SER A 839 22.67 -13.89 -11.30
N THR A 840 22.63 -15.22 -11.23
CA THR A 840 22.11 -16.01 -10.10
C THR A 840 20.60 -16.09 -9.81
N TYR A 841 19.71 -15.91 -10.79
CA TYR A 841 18.34 -16.44 -10.62
C TYR A 841 18.28 -17.94 -10.89
N SER A 842 17.62 -18.68 -9.99
CA SER A 842 17.17 -20.04 -10.28
C SER A 842 16.06 -20.00 -11.34
N SER A 843 16.41 -20.44 -12.55
CA SER A 843 15.55 -21.13 -13.53
C SER A 843 14.34 -20.47 -14.23
N THR A 844 13.81 -19.28 -13.92
CA THR A 844 12.53 -18.86 -14.56
C THR A 844 12.61 -17.88 -15.75
N ASP A 845 12.88 -16.58 -15.65
CA ASP A 845 12.69 -15.70 -16.84
C ASP A 845 13.90 -14.85 -17.26
N LYS A 846 14.53 -15.24 -18.38
CA LYS A 846 15.57 -14.48 -19.11
C LYS A 846 14.98 -13.50 -20.14
N TYR A 847 13.66 -13.48 -20.29
CA TYR A 847 12.95 -12.74 -21.33
C TYR A 847 11.80 -11.96 -20.70
N GLU A 848 11.61 -10.73 -21.16
CA GLU A 848 10.50 -9.86 -20.81
C GLU A 848 9.58 -9.68 -22.02
N THR A 849 8.31 -9.44 -21.71
CA THR A 849 7.26 -9.13 -22.67
C THR A 849 7.58 -7.88 -23.49
N THR A 850 7.12 -7.85 -24.75
CA THR A 850 7.25 -6.71 -25.66
C THR A 850 5.90 -6.34 -26.26
N LEU A 851 5.71 -5.06 -26.58
CA LEU A 851 4.65 -4.63 -27.49
C LEU A 851 5.20 -4.61 -28.92
N ASN A 852 4.65 -5.45 -29.81
CA ASN A 852 4.98 -5.44 -31.23
C ASN A 852 3.97 -4.60 -31.99
N PHE A 853 4.44 -3.67 -32.83
CA PHE A 853 3.63 -2.84 -33.70
C PHE A 853 4.07 -3.07 -35.15
N GLU A 854 3.17 -3.60 -35.98
CA GLU A 854 3.44 -3.96 -37.37
C GLU A 854 2.55 -3.18 -38.32
N CYS A 855 3.10 -2.79 -39.46
CA CYS A 855 2.32 -2.17 -40.52
C CYS A 855 2.88 -2.49 -41.92
N GLN A 856 1.97 -2.48 -42.90
CA GLN A 856 2.29 -2.42 -44.32
C GLN A 856 1.82 -1.04 -44.79
N PRO A 857 2.71 -0.08 -45.06
CA PRO A 857 2.29 1.30 -45.35
C PRO A 857 1.48 1.43 -46.64
N ALA A 858 1.91 0.79 -47.73
CA ALA A 858 1.24 0.85 -49.04
C ALA A 858 0.95 -0.57 -49.60
N PRO A 859 -0.02 -0.72 -50.54
CA PRO A 859 -0.34 -2.00 -51.15
C PRO A 859 0.88 -2.69 -51.75
N PRO A 860 1.11 -4.00 -51.48
CA PRO A 860 2.28 -4.70 -51.99
C PRO A 860 2.20 -4.90 -53.51
N ASN A 861 3.35 -5.11 -54.15
CA ASN A 861 3.44 -5.41 -55.59
C ASN A 861 2.98 -6.86 -55.88
N LYS A 862 1.67 -7.09 -55.80
CA LYS A 862 0.98 -8.36 -56.07
C LYS A 862 -0.05 -8.17 -57.16
N THR A 863 -0.36 -9.23 -57.91
CA THR A 863 -1.28 -9.20 -59.07
C THR A 863 -2.63 -8.55 -58.75
N ALA A 864 -3.23 -8.86 -57.60
CA ALA A 864 -4.53 -8.32 -57.20
C ALA A 864 -4.49 -6.83 -56.78
N GLN A 865 -3.33 -6.34 -56.33
CA GLN A 865 -3.11 -4.97 -55.85
C GLN A 865 -2.32 -4.10 -56.85
N GLN A 866 -2.00 -4.61 -58.04
CA GLN A 866 -1.05 -3.98 -58.96
C GLN A 866 -1.41 -2.53 -59.32
N GLU A 867 -2.70 -2.28 -59.53
CA GLU A 867 -3.22 -0.94 -59.85
C GLU A 867 -3.02 0.02 -58.68
N LEU A 868 -3.35 -0.40 -57.45
CA LEU A 868 -3.16 0.41 -56.25
C LEU A 868 -1.68 0.62 -55.93
N TYR A 869 -0.82 -0.39 -56.12
CA TYR A 869 0.64 -0.25 -55.98
C TYR A 869 1.17 0.88 -56.90
N GLN A 870 0.81 0.84 -58.19
CA GLN A 870 1.21 1.87 -59.16
C GLN A 870 0.63 3.23 -58.82
N ARG A 871 -0.62 3.28 -58.32
CA ARG A 871 -1.28 4.51 -57.90
C ARG A 871 -0.57 5.17 -56.71
N TYR A 872 -0.26 4.39 -55.67
CA TYR A 872 0.45 4.86 -54.48
C TYR A 872 1.86 5.38 -54.83
N ASP A 873 2.56 4.71 -55.75
CA ASP A 873 3.88 5.16 -56.22
C ASP A 873 3.79 6.43 -57.09
N LYS A 874 2.87 6.46 -58.06
CA LYS A 874 2.65 7.63 -58.95
C LYS A 874 2.32 8.89 -58.14
N LEU A 875 1.44 8.77 -57.15
CA LEU A 875 1.01 9.87 -56.29
C LEU A 875 1.99 10.20 -55.16
N LYS A 876 3.07 9.40 -55.02
CA LYS A 876 4.09 9.53 -53.97
C LYS A 876 3.47 9.68 -52.58
N LEU A 877 2.45 8.85 -52.30
CA LEU A 877 1.73 8.88 -51.03
C LEU A 877 2.67 8.54 -49.87
N ASN A 878 2.41 9.15 -48.71
CA ASN A 878 3.15 8.93 -47.46
C ASN A 878 2.22 8.38 -46.37
N PRO A 879 1.88 7.08 -46.40
CA PRO A 879 0.93 6.53 -45.45
C PRO A 879 1.44 6.52 -44.01
N TRP A 880 0.52 6.43 -43.05
CA TRP A 880 0.86 6.40 -41.61
C TRP A 880 0.10 5.30 -40.86
N ALA A 881 0.75 4.67 -39.89
CA ALA A 881 0.15 3.76 -38.92
C ALA A 881 0.19 4.42 -37.54
N GLY A 882 -0.73 4.13 -36.61
CA GLY A 882 -0.60 4.65 -35.25
C GLY A 882 -1.46 3.99 -34.20
N ILE A 883 -0.96 4.02 -32.97
CA ILE A 883 -1.63 3.54 -31.76
C ILE A 883 -1.62 4.63 -30.67
N THR A 884 -2.64 4.65 -29.84
CA THR A 884 -2.81 5.60 -28.74
C THR A 884 -3.06 4.85 -27.43
N TYR A 885 -2.42 5.31 -26.36
CA TYR A 885 -2.66 4.87 -25.00
C TYR A 885 -3.35 5.98 -24.18
N PRO A 886 -4.53 5.73 -23.59
CA PRO A 886 -5.16 6.64 -22.63
C PRO A 886 -4.48 6.55 -21.26
N ILE A 887 -3.91 7.65 -20.78
CA ILE A 887 -3.32 7.71 -19.43
C ILE A 887 -4.46 7.82 -18.40
N PRO A 888 -4.49 6.96 -17.36
CA PRO A 888 -5.47 7.06 -16.30
C PRO A 888 -5.49 8.45 -15.65
N THR A 889 -6.68 8.95 -15.28
CA THR A 889 -6.87 10.32 -14.80
C THR A 889 -5.98 10.70 -13.61
N ALA A 890 -5.80 9.77 -12.65
CA ALA A 890 -4.91 9.97 -11.49
C ALA A 890 -3.42 10.14 -11.88
N SER A 891 -3.07 9.73 -13.10
CA SER A 891 -1.71 9.75 -13.65
C SER A 891 -1.53 10.81 -14.74
N MET A 892 -2.47 11.73 -15.00
CA MET A 892 -2.29 12.70 -16.11
C MET A 892 -1.23 13.78 -15.86
N ASN A 893 -0.88 14.07 -14.60
CA ASN A 893 0.15 15.07 -14.27
C ASN A 893 1.56 14.46 -14.39
N ARG A 894 2.26 14.84 -15.46
CA ARG A 894 3.62 14.41 -15.81
C ARG A 894 4.63 15.56 -15.69
N SER A 895 4.30 16.64 -14.97
CA SER A 895 5.15 17.85 -14.85
C SER A 895 6.51 17.62 -14.21
N LYS A 896 6.64 16.55 -13.42
CA LYS A 896 7.89 16.13 -12.79
C LYS A 896 8.70 15.14 -13.63
N ASP A 897 8.10 14.56 -14.68
CA ASP A 897 8.76 13.54 -15.49
C ASP A 897 9.77 14.19 -16.44
N LYS A 898 10.92 13.52 -16.58
CA LYS A 898 12.10 14.07 -17.27
C LYS A 898 12.36 13.36 -18.58
N TYR A 899 12.14 12.05 -18.64
CA TYR A 899 12.44 11.24 -19.80
C TYR A 899 11.30 10.27 -20.11
N LEU A 900 11.05 10.03 -21.39
CA LEU A 900 10.42 8.80 -21.86
C LEU A 900 11.54 7.84 -22.27
N GLU A 901 11.60 6.68 -21.62
CA GLU A 901 12.57 5.63 -21.90
C GLU A 901 11.89 4.38 -22.43
N PHE A 902 12.51 3.73 -23.40
CA PHE A 902 12.15 2.38 -23.82
C PHE A 902 13.27 1.73 -24.61
N TYR A 903 13.34 0.41 -24.54
CA TYR A 903 14.06 -0.37 -25.53
C TYR A 903 13.19 -0.50 -26.78
N ALA A 904 13.77 -0.23 -27.96
CA ALA A 904 13.09 -0.50 -29.22
C ALA A 904 14.00 -1.10 -30.28
N LYS A 905 13.36 -1.83 -31.19
CA LYS A 905 13.94 -2.39 -32.42
C LYS A 905 12.96 -2.14 -33.57
N GLY A 906 13.39 -1.47 -34.64
CA GLY A 906 12.54 -1.07 -35.75
C GLY A 906 13.15 -1.36 -37.12
N ASP A 907 12.31 -1.62 -38.12
CA ASP A 907 12.72 -1.93 -39.50
C ASP A 907 13.10 -0.72 -40.37
N GLY A 908 12.64 0.50 -40.02
CA GLY A 908 12.90 1.75 -40.77
C GLY A 908 11.77 2.78 -40.61
N GLY A 909 11.86 3.93 -41.28
CA GLY A 909 10.88 5.02 -41.17
C GLY A 909 10.93 5.78 -39.83
N ARG A 910 10.01 6.74 -39.65
CA ARG A 910 9.97 7.64 -38.49
C ARG A 910 8.77 7.38 -37.59
N LEU A 911 9.06 7.07 -36.32
CA LEU A 911 8.06 6.95 -35.27
C LEU A 911 7.97 8.27 -34.52
N TYR A 912 6.83 8.94 -34.64
CA TYR A 912 6.49 10.13 -33.90
C TYR A 912 5.73 9.78 -32.62
N ILE A 913 5.93 10.61 -31.60
CA ILE A 913 5.42 10.41 -30.25
C ILE A 913 4.78 11.73 -29.80
N ASP A 914 3.47 11.71 -29.58
CA ASP A 914 2.70 12.83 -29.05
C ASP A 914 2.30 12.54 -27.61
N LEU A 915 2.65 13.44 -26.69
CA LEU A 915 2.19 13.42 -25.30
C LEU A 915 1.30 14.63 -25.05
N GLY A 916 0.03 14.42 -24.70
CA GLY A 916 -0.88 15.51 -24.37
C GLY A 916 -2.35 15.16 -24.56
N GLU A 917 -3.13 16.11 -25.01
CA GLU A 917 -4.47 15.86 -25.54
C GLU A 917 -4.34 15.67 -27.05
N VAL A 918 -4.73 14.50 -27.53
CA VAL A 918 -4.78 14.16 -28.96
C VAL A 918 -6.21 13.79 -29.31
N SER A 919 -6.55 13.91 -30.60
CA SER A 919 -7.87 13.51 -31.08
C SER A 919 -8.11 12.02 -30.83
N GLU A 920 -9.33 11.67 -30.48
CA GLU A 920 -9.83 10.30 -30.40
C GLU A 920 -10.62 9.90 -31.66
N ASP A 921 -10.91 10.86 -32.53
CA ASP A 921 -11.67 10.62 -33.76
C ASP A 921 -10.82 9.90 -34.83
N VAL A 922 -10.86 8.56 -34.79
CA VAL A 922 -10.10 7.62 -35.62
C VAL A 922 -10.68 7.36 -37.01
N CYS A 923 -9.84 6.82 -37.91
CA CYS A 923 -10.13 6.54 -39.31
C CYS A 923 -10.18 5.02 -39.63
N TYR A 924 -11.26 4.32 -39.27
CA TYR A 924 -11.41 2.89 -39.58
C TYR A 924 -11.61 2.60 -41.07
N LEU A 925 -12.43 3.42 -41.76
CA LEU A 925 -12.80 3.20 -43.17
C LEU A 925 -11.77 3.76 -44.18
N GLY A 926 -10.51 3.96 -43.78
CA GLY A 926 -9.41 4.46 -44.63
C GLY A 926 -9.48 5.95 -45.02
N GLY A 927 -10.62 6.62 -44.85
CA GLY A 927 -10.85 8.03 -45.18
C GLY A 927 -10.79 8.98 -43.98
N PRO A 928 -11.27 10.23 -44.12
CA PRO A 928 -11.27 11.21 -43.02
C PRO A 928 -12.16 10.77 -41.85
N PRO A 929 -11.83 11.21 -40.63
CA PRO A 929 -12.61 10.87 -39.45
C PRO A 929 -13.97 11.58 -39.51
N ASN A 930 -14.98 11.02 -38.82
CA ASN A 930 -16.39 11.36 -39.06
C ASN A 930 -17.03 12.21 -37.94
N GLY A 931 -16.29 12.54 -36.88
CA GLY A 931 -16.75 13.37 -35.78
C GLY A 931 -17.77 12.70 -34.87
N LYS A 932 -17.86 11.37 -34.88
CA LYS A 932 -18.82 10.58 -34.09
C LYS A 932 -18.10 9.57 -33.19
N THR A 933 -18.59 9.38 -31.96
CA THR A 933 -18.07 8.38 -31.00
C THR A 933 -18.09 6.95 -31.54
N GLY A 934 -19.07 6.59 -32.35
CA GLY A 934 -19.23 5.21 -32.81
C GLY A 934 -19.62 4.25 -31.70
N ASP A 935 -20.38 4.71 -30.68
CA ASP A 935 -20.79 3.89 -29.54
C ASP A 935 -21.69 2.72 -29.98
N GLU A 936 -21.25 1.50 -29.69
CA GLU A 936 -22.05 0.29 -29.91
C GLU A 936 -23.11 0.08 -28.81
N ASP A 937 -22.85 0.56 -27.58
CA ASP A 937 -23.85 0.58 -26.50
C ASP A 937 -24.86 1.73 -26.71
N THR A 938 -25.80 1.48 -27.59
CA THR A 938 -26.91 2.41 -27.89
C THR A 938 -27.91 2.58 -26.73
N THR A 939 -27.79 1.82 -25.64
CA THR A 939 -28.77 1.87 -24.54
C THR A 939 -28.45 2.91 -23.48
N GLY A 940 -27.20 3.34 -23.35
CA GLY A 940 -26.76 4.36 -22.39
C GLY A 940 -27.04 4.00 -20.92
N THR A 941 -27.39 2.75 -20.59
CA THR A 941 -27.75 2.36 -19.21
C THR A 941 -26.64 1.60 -18.49
N GLY A 942 -25.56 1.22 -19.19
CA GLY A 942 -24.55 0.29 -18.66
C GLY A 942 -25.15 -1.06 -18.24
N THR A 943 -26.40 -1.34 -18.63
CA THR A 943 -27.16 -2.53 -18.26
C THR A 943 -27.93 -3.05 -19.46
N SER A 944 -27.28 -3.91 -20.24
CA SER A 944 -27.90 -4.92 -21.10
C SER A 944 -26.95 -6.11 -21.16
N ALA A 945 -27.44 -7.34 -21.24
CA ALA A 945 -26.58 -8.46 -21.59
C ALA A 945 -25.84 -8.13 -22.90
N TYR A 946 -24.55 -8.46 -22.99
CA TYR A 946 -23.79 -8.34 -24.23
C TYR A 946 -24.60 -8.95 -25.38
N ASN A 947 -24.80 -8.16 -26.43
CA ASN A 947 -25.53 -8.54 -27.61
C ASN A 947 -24.58 -8.51 -28.79
N GLU A 948 -24.16 -9.69 -29.22
CA GLU A 948 -23.23 -9.90 -30.36
C GLU A 948 -23.73 -9.24 -31.66
N TYR A 949 -25.02 -8.96 -31.81
CA TYR A 949 -25.54 -8.24 -32.99
C TYR A 949 -25.24 -6.73 -32.98
N LEU A 950 -24.92 -6.14 -31.82
CA LEU A 950 -24.56 -4.73 -31.69
C LEU A 950 -23.05 -4.50 -31.70
N ASP A 951 -22.26 -5.56 -31.52
CA ASP A 951 -20.80 -5.59 -31.64
C ASP A 951 -20.46 -5.73 -33.13
N VAL A 952 -20.40 -4.58 -33.81
CA VAL A 952 -20.21 -4.42 -35.27
C VAL A 952 -18.97 -3.62 -35.62
N GLY A 953 -18.12 -3.34 -34.63
CA GLY A 953 -16.95 -2.49 -34.77
C GLY A 953 -17.22 -0.98 -34.67
N LEU A 954 -16.13 -0.22 -34.54
CA LEU A 954 -16.15 1.25 -34.40
C LEU A 954 -16.52 2.00 -35.69
N ASP A 955 -16.67 1.28 -36.80
CA ASP A 955 -17.18 1.82 -38.05
C ASP A 955 -18.73 1.83 -38.11
N GLY A 956 -19.39 1.04 -37.25
CA GLY A 956 -20.83 0.90 -37.13
C GLY A 956 -21.49 0.09 -38.25
N LEU A 957 -20.75 -0.74 -38.98
CA LEU A 957 -21.24 -1.50 -40.14
C LEU A 957 -20.92 -2.99 -39.99
N HIS A 958 -21.88 -3.86 -40.28
CA HIS A 958 -21.55 -5.28 -40.48
C HIS A 958 -20.74 -5.47 -41.78
N ASP A 959 -19.73 -6.35 -41.75
CA ASP A 959 -18.97 -6.94 -42.87
C ASP A 959 -19.54 -6.66 -44.29
N THR A 960 -20.75 -7.16 -44.56
CA THR A 960 -21.39 -7.08 -45.89
C THR A 960 -21.68 -5.67 -46.41
N ASN A 961 -21.69 -4.67 -45.52
CA ASN A 961 -21.94 -3.26 -45.79
C ASN A 961 -20.67 -2.40 -45.65
N GLU A 962 -19.56 -2.99 -45.21
CA GLU A 962 -18.30 -2.30 -45.05
C GLU A 962 -17.69 -1.88 -46.39
N TYR A 963 -16.82 -0.87 -46.29
CA TYR A 963 -16.00 -0.39 -47.38
C TYR A 963 -14.71 0.21 -46.85
N TYR A 964 -13.73 0.38 -47.74
CA TYR A 964 -12.47 1.03 -47.44
C TYR A 964 -12.16 2.11 -48.47
N LEU A 965 -11.84 3.30 -48.00
CA LEU A 965 -11.49 4.43 -48.86
C LEU A 965 -9.99 4.43 -49.14
N VAL A 966 -9.61 4.53 -50.41
CA VAL A 966 -8.22 4.69 -50.84
C VAL A 966 -8.06 5.97 -51.67
N PRO A 967 -6.92 6.66 -51.60
CA PRO A 967 -6.73 7.87 -52.38
C PRO A 967 -6.76 7.64 -53.91
N ASN A 968 -7.18 8.68 -54.62
CA ASN A 968 -7.19 8.81 -56.07
C ASN A 968 -6.72 10.24 -56.45
N ASP A 969 -6.45 10.51 -57.73
CA ASP A 969 -5.85 11.75 -58.24
C ASP A 969 -6.54 13.04 -57.71
N THR A 970 -7.85 13.02 -57.44
CA THR A 970 -8.61 14.20 -56.94
C THR A 970 -9.57 13.90 -55.78
N GLY A 971 -9.51 12.72 -55.15
CA GLY A 971 -10.51 12.31 -54.16
C GLY A 971 -10.32 10.88 -53.66
N TRP A 972 -11.40 10.26 -53.16
CA TRP A 972 -11.36 8.90 -52.62
C TRP A 972 -12.02 7.91 -53.60
N ASP A 973 -11.38 6.76 -53.79
CA ASP A 973 -11.95 5.57 -54.43
C ASP A 973 -12.45 4.62 -53.32
N THR A 974 -13.58 3.95 -53.53
CA THR A 974 -14.25 3.12 -52.51
C THR A 974 -14.11 1.65 -52.90
N LEU A 975 -13.39 0.89 -52.07
CA LEU A 975 -13.29 -0.55 -52.18
C LEU A 975 -14.35 -1.18 -51.28
N ILE A 976 -15.28 -1.93 -51.85
CA ILE A 976 -16.42 -2.51 -51.11
C ILE A 976 -16.16 -3.98 -50.75
N TYR A 977 -17.04 -4.56 -49.96
CA TYR A 977 -17.10 -6.01 -49.71
C TYR A 977 -16.94 -6.84 -51.00
N ASN A 978 -16.10 -7.87 -50.94
CA ASN A 978 -15.61 -8.74 -52.02
C ASN A 978 -14.75 -8.07 -53.10
N ASP A 979 -14.29 -6.83 -52.94
CA ASP A 979 -13.30 -6.26 -53.87
C ASP A 979 -11.96 -7.01 -53.77
N SER A 980 -11.56 -7.66 -54.85
CA SER A 980 -10.32 -8.45 -54.92
C SER A 980 -9.04 -7.65 -54.66
N ARG A 981 -9.09 -6.31 -54.74
CA ARG A 981 -7.96 -5.43 -54.47
C ARG A 981 -7.67 -5.32 -52.96
N LEU A 982 -8.64 -5.59 -52.08
CA LEU A 982 -8.46 -5.55 -50.63
C LEU A 982 -7.52 -6.67 -50.13
N PRO A 983 -6.81 -6.47 -49.00
CA PRO A 983 -6.03 -7.54 -48.39
C PRO A 983 -6.95 -8.62 -47.77
N TYR A 984 -8.09 -8.18 -47.24
CA TYR A 984 -9.17 -9.02 -46.70
C TYR A 984 -10.49 -8.61 -47.37
N PRO A 985 -10.86 -9.22 -48.52
CA PRO A 985 -12.05 -8.80 -49.28
C PRO A 985 -13.37 -8.92 -48.51
N LYS A 986 -13.42 -9.76 -47.47
CA LYS A 986 -14.63 -9.97 -46.66
C LYS A 986 -14.67 -9.13 -45.38
N ASP A 987 -13.66 -8.32 -45.16
CA ASP A 987 -13.47 -7.49 -43.98
C ASP A 987 -12.83 -6.16 -44.43
N PRO A 988 -13.53 -5.33 -45.24
CA PRO A 988 -12.99 -4.07 -45.71
C PRO A 988 -12.52 -3.11 -44.61
N ALA A 989 -13.24 -2.99 -43.49
CA ALA A 989 -12.92 -2.11 -42.37
C ALA A 989 -11.80 -2.67 -41.47
N ARG A 990 -11.61 -4.00 -41.47
CA ARG A 990 -10.52 -4.72 -40.80
C ARG A 990 -10.60 -4.64 -39.29
N ASP A 991 -11.80 -4.71 -38.80
CA ASP A 991 -12.13 -4.68 -37.39
C ASP A 991 -12.67 -6.02 -36.91
N ASN A 992 -12.77 -7.06 -37.74
CA ASN A 992 -13.07 -8.40 -37.23
C ASN A 992 -12.07 -8.85 -36.16
N TYR A 993 -12.58 -9.29 -35.01
CA TYR A 993 -11.80 -9.89 -33.94
C TYR A 993 -11.76 -11.42 -34.06
N GLN A 994 -10.61 -12.00 -33.72
CA GLN A 994 -10.48 -13.45 -33.54
C GLN A 994 -9.65 -13.77 -32.29
N THR A 995 -10.19 -14.63 -31.43
CA THR A 995 -9.46 -15.12 -30.26
C THR A 995 -8.24 -15.92 -30.70
N TYR A 996 -7.09 -15.62 -30.10
CA TYR A 996 -5.85 -16.35 -30.30
C TYR A 996 -6.02 -17.84 -29.90
N SER A 997 -6.09 -18.73 -30.90
CA SER A 997 -6.31 -20.18 -30.68
C SER A 997 -4.98 -20.93 -30.57
N ILE A 998 -4.72 -21.50 -29.38
CA ILE A 998 -3.56 -22.37 -29.11
C ILE A 998 -3.73 -23.79 -29.72
N SER A 999 -4.91 -24.12 -30.26
CA SER A 999 -5.30 -25.50 -30.61
C SER A 999 -4.92 -25.98 -32.02
N ILE A 1000 -4.22 -25.16 -32.80
CA ILE A 1000 -3.92 -25.49 -34.21
C ILE A 1000 -2.65 -26.34 -34.30
N SER A 1001 -2.74 -27.44 -35.05
CA SER A 1001 -1.65 -28.41 -35.21
C SER A 1001 -0.54 -27.99 -36.19
N ASP A 1002 -0.64 -26.80 -36.79
CA ASP A 1002 0.25 -26.32 -37.86
C ASP A 1002 0.81 -24.93 -37.54
N HIS A 1003 2.15 -24.80 -37.59
CA HIS A 1003 2.87 -23.62 -37.09
C HIS A 1003 2.74 -22.37 -37.98
N SER A 1004 2.34 -22.53 -39.24
CA SER A 1004 2.16 -21.41 -40.17
C SER A 1004 0.95 -20.53 -39.84
N GLU A 1005 -0.09 -21.10 -39.23
CA GLU A 1005 -1.35 -20.40 -38.95
C GLU A 1005 -1.27 -19.48 -37.70
N TYR A 1006 -0.25 -19.62 -36.84
CA TYR A 1006 -0.08 -18.73 -35.67
C TYR A 1006 0.24 -17.28 -36.06
N LYS A 1007 1.05 -17.07 -37.12
CA LYS A 1007 1.36 -15.73 -37.62
C LYS A 1007 0.17 -15.06 -38.29
N ASP A 1008 -0.80 -15.84 -38.73
CA ASP A 1008 -1.97 -15.36 -39.45
C ASP A 1008 -3.07 -14.84 -38.51
N ASN A 1009 -2.95 -15.05 -37.18
CA ASN A 1009 -3.92 -14.58 -36.18
C ASN A 1009 -3.64 -13.17 -35.64
N TYR A 1010 -2.38 -12.71 -35.63
CA TYR A 1010 -2.04 -11.37 -35.09
C TYR A 1010 -2.78 -10.18 -35.74
N PRO A 1011 -3.08 -10.20 -37.06
CA PRO A 1011 -3.87 -9.14 -37.69
C PRO A 1011 -5.25 -8.93 -37.06
N TYR A 1012 -5.83 -9.95 -36.42
CA TYR A 1012 -7.16 -9.91 -35.80
C TYR A 1012 -7.14 -9.60 -34.29
N ALA A 1013 -5.94 -9.43 -33.70
CA ALA A 1013 -5.77 -9.29 -32.26
C ALA A 1013 -6.39 -8.01 -31.66
N ASN A 1014 -6.63 -6.99 -32.50
CA ASN A 1014 -7.16 -5.68 -32.09
C ASN A 1014 -8.47 -5.34 -32.80
N GLY A 1015 -9.15 -6.34 -33.35
CA GLY A 1015 -10.46 -6.16 -33.96
C GLY A 1015 -11.48 -5.63 -32.95
N THR A 1016 -12.37 -4.75 -33.42
CA THR A 1016 -13.49 -4.23 -32.64
C THR A 1016 -14.81 -4.95 -32.89
N GLU A 1017 -15.04 -5.56 -34.06
CA GLU A 1017 -16.23 -6.37 -34.32
C GLU A 1017 -16.09 -7.80 -33.74
N LYS A 1018 -17.11 -8.25 -33.00
CA LYS A 1018 -17.23 -9.57 -32.34
C LYS A 1018 -16.12 -9.86 -31.32
N ASN A 1019 -15.61 -8.84 -30.64
CA ASN A 1019 -14.61 -9.02 -29.58
C ASN A 1019 -15.21 -9.28 -28.19
N GLY A 1020 -16.54 -9.25 -28.07
CA GLY A 1020 -17.23 -9.57 -26.82
C GLY A 1020 -17.47 -8.38 -25.90
N LYS A 1021 -17.12 -7.16 -26.33
CA LYS A 1021 -17.38 -5.91 -25.59
C LYS A 1021 -18.00 -4.88 -26.54
N TYR A 1022 -18.68 -3.89 -25.98
CA TYR A 1022 -19.09 -2.73 -26.75
C TYR A 1022 -17.94 -1.75 -26.81
N ASP A 1023 -17.49 -1.41 -28.02
CA ASP A 1023 -16.44 -0.45 -28.25
C ASP A 1023 -16.98 0.98 -28.40
N SER A 1024 -16.12 1.93 -28.07
CA SER A 1024 -16.34 3.37 -28.27
C SER A 1024 -15.01 4.05 -28.58
N LYS A 1025 -15.05 5.13 -29.36
CA LYS A 1025 -13.91 6.04 -29.53
C LYS A 1025 -13.69 6.96 -28.33
N ASP A 1026 -14.64 7.07 -27.40
CA ASP A 1026 -14.46 7.80 -26.13
C ASP A 1026 -13.64 6.94 -25.16
N LEU A 1027 -12.31 7.05 -25.23
CA LEU A 1027 -11.39 6.16 -24.52
C LEU A 1027 -11.32 6.47 -23.02
N LEU A 1028 -11.62 7.71 -22.62
CA LEU A 1028 -11.59 8.15 -21.23
C LEU A 1028 -12.98 8.25 -20.58
N GLY A 1029 -14.05 8.00 -21.34
CA GLY A 1029 -15.43 8.14 -20.89
C GLY A 1029 -15.78 9.60 -20.57
N ASP A 1030 -15.16 10.53 -21.28
CA ASP A 1030 -15.26 11.97 -21.07
C ASP A 1030 -15.70 12.73 -22.34
N GLY A 1031 -16.35 12.01 -23.26
CA GLY A 1031 -16.85 12.51 -24.53
C GLY A 1031 -15.79 12.57 -25.63
N LEU A 1032 -16.21 12.42 -26.90
CA LEU A 1032 -15.28 12.40 -28.04
C LEU A 1032 -14.45 13.69 -28.14
N SER A 1033 -13.16 13.59 -27.88
CA SER A 1033 -12.22 14.68 -28.03
C SER A 1033 -11.68 14.79 -29.46
N THR A 1034 -11.72 16.00 -30.01
CA THR A 1034 -11.01 16.37 -31.26
C THR A 1034 -9.85 17.35 -30.99
N ALA A 1035 -9.44 17.45 -29.72
CA ALA A 1035 -8.40 18.39 -29.29
C ALA A 1035 -7.00 17.91 -29.72
N GLU A 1036 -6.15 18.86 -30.11
CA GLU A 1036 -4.77 18.58 -30.53
C GLU A 1036 -3.83 19.53 -29.77
N ASN A 1037 -3.64 19.25 -28.47
CA ASN A 1037 -2.76 19.97 -27.55
C ASN A 1037 -1.68 19.02 -27.00
N TYR A 1038 -0.62 18.79 -27.78
CA TYR A 1038 0.44 17.85 -27.43
C TYR A 1038 1.84 18.41 -27.61
N PHE A 1039 2.78 17.70 -26.99
CA PHE A 1039 4.20 17.80 -27.20
C PHE A 1039 4.63 16.67 -28.14
N ARG A 1040 5.30 16.99 -29.25
CA ARG A 1040 5.79 15.99 -30.23
C ARG A 1040 7.31 15.78 -30.25
N ARG A 1041 7.71 14.52 -30.40
CA ARG A 1041 9.06 14.02 -30.76
C ARG A 1041 8.98 12.98 -31.86
N PHE A 1042 10.14 12.61 -32.41
CA PHE A 1042 10.23 11.45 -33.29
C PHE A 1042 11.55 10.71 -33.11
N ILE A 1043 11.53 9.43 -33.45
CA ILE A 1043 12.69 8.55 -33.63
C ILE A 1043 12.75 8.21 -35.12
N ASP A 1044 13.94 8.34 -35.70
CA ASP A 1044 14.21 7.95 -37.08
C ASP A 1044 15.02 6.66 -37.09
N PHE A 1045 14.34 5.54 -37.36
CA PHE A 1045 14.95 4.20 -37.33
C PHE A 1045 15.91 3.97 -38.50
N ASP A 1046 15.80 4.72 -39.60
CA ASP A 1046 16.75 4.65 -40.72
C ASP A 1046 18.10 5.31 -40.36
N SER A 1047 18.09 6.30 -39.44
CA SER A 1047 19.28 7.08 -39.07
C SER A 1047 20.23 6.39 -38.08
N VAL A 1048 19.79 5.37 -37.35
CA VAL A 1048 20.53 4.80 -36.19
C VAL A 1048 21.87 4.18 -36.60
N ASN A 1049 21.96 3.64 -37.82
CA ASN A 1049 23.19 3.08 -38.36
C ASN A 1049 24.05 4.10 -39.15
N ASN A 1050 23.58 5.35 -39.28
CA ASN A 1050 24.27 6.42 -40.00
C ASN A 1050 24.65 7.55 -39.03
N LYS A 1051 25.94 7.59 -38.64
CA LYS A 1051 26.46 8.54 -37.64
C LYS A 1051 26.17 10.02 -37.96
N ALA A 1052 26.14 10.41 -39.23
CA ALA A 1052 25.87 11.80 -39.62
C ALA A 1052 24.39 12.18 -39.43
N GLU A 1053 23.47 11.29 -39.82
CA GLU A 1053 22.03 11.48 -39.66
C GLU A 1053 21.60 11.35 -38.19
N PHE A 1054 22.20 10.39 -37.47
CA PHE A 1054 22.02 10.26 -36.03
C PHE A 1054 22.43 11.54 -35.28
N SER A 1055 23.58 12.12 -35.63
CA SER A 1055 24.04 13.38 -35.04
C SER A 1055 23.11 14.55 -35.35
N ALA A 1056 22.46 14.56 -36.51
CA ALA A 1056 21.47 15.58 -36.85
C ALA A 1056 20.18 15.44 -36.01
N ASN A 1057 19.83 14.20 -35.61
CA ASN A 1057 18.63 13.87 -34.85
C ASN A 1057 18.82 13.82 -33.32
N ALA A 1058 20.04 13.99 -32.81
CA ALA A 1058 20.40 13.86 -31.39
C ALA A 1058 19.67 14.82 -30.42
N HIS A 1059 18.95 15.82 -30.94
CA HIS A 1059 18.10 16.72 -30.17
C HIS A 1059 16.70 16.13 -29.87
N ASN A 1060 16.30 15.04 -30.54
CA ASN A 1060 15.01 14.39 -30.35
C ASN A 1060 15.09 13.20 -29.39
N TYR A 1061 16.18 12.45 -29.43
CA TYR A 1061 16.40 11.28 -28.58
C TYR A 1061 17.89 11.01 -28.41
N GLN A 1062 18.22 10.32 -27.32
CA GLN A 1062 19.51 9.71 -27.08
C GLN A 1062 19.39 8.21 -27.27
N VAL A 1063 20.37 7.60 -27.93
CA VAL A 1063 20.55 6.14 -27.94
C VAL A 1063 21.70 5.84 -27.00
N LEU A 1064 21.39 5.16 -25.90
CA LEU A 1064 22.39 4.78 -24.92
C LEU A 1064 22.95 3.40 -25.29
N PRO A 1065 24.28 3.20 -25.24
CA PRO A 1065 24.86 1.87 -25.38
C PRO A 1065 24.35 1.00 -24.23
N ASP A 1066 23.97 -0.24 -24.54
CA ASP A 1066 23.72 -1.25 -23.52
C ASP A 1066 25.05 -1.58 -22.85
N SER A 1067 25.34 -0.92 -21.74
CA SER A 1067 26.61 -0.98 -21.02
C SER A 1067 26.87 -2.36 -20.41
N SER A 1068 25.85 -3.23 -20.33
CA SER A 1068 25.97 -4.60 -19.81
C SER A 1068 26.44 -5.62 -20.87
N ALA A 1069 26.44 -5.22 -22.15
CA ALA A 1069 27.00 -6.00 -23.24
C ALA A 1069 28.49 -5.65 -23.41
N GLY A 1070 29.37 -6.33 -22.66
CA GLY A 1070 30.81 -6.24 -22.88
C GLY A 1070 31.16 -6.55 -24.34
N ASN A 1071 31.44 -5.52 -25.14
CA ASN A 1071 31.90 -5.56 -26.54
C ASN A 1071 31.23 -6.62 -27.46
N ALA A 1072 29.97 -6.98 -27.20
CA ALA A 1072 29.15 -7.73 -28.13
C ALA A 1072 28.23 -6.71 -28.79
N GLU A 1073 28.38 -6.56 -30.11
CA GLU A 1073 27.52 -5.76 -30.98
C GLU A 1073 26.05 -5.76 -30.50
N ALA A 1074 25.47 -4.57 -30.35
CA ALA A 1074 24.06 -4.27 -30.07
C ALA A 1074 23.14 -5.51 -30.04
N ALA A 1075 22.76 -5.96 -28.85
CA ALA A 1075 21.93 -7.14 -28.60
C ALA A 1075 20.82 -7.32 -29.66
N ASN A 1076 21.06 -8.14 -30.69
CA ASN A 1076 20.09 -8.45 -31.76
C ASN A 1076 19.33 -7.24 -32.36
N GLY A 1077 19.91 -6.02 -32.36
CA GLY A 1077 19.28 -4.79 -32.88
C GLY A 1077 18.36 -4.02 -31.92
N TRP A 1078 18.40 -4.32 -30.61
CA TRP A 1078 17.72 -3.51 -29.58
C TRP A 1078 18.57 -2.31 -29.15
N HIS A 1079 17.91 -1.16 -28.96
CA HIS A 1079 18.53 0.07 -28.48
C HIS A 1079 17.67 0.71 -27.38
N LEU A 1080 18.30 1.21 -26.32
CA LEU A 1080 17.63 2.05 -25.33
C LEU A 1080 17.50 3.47 -25.86
N TYR A 1081 16.27 3.87 -26.15
CA TYR A 1081 15.92 5.24 -26.51
C TYR A 1081 15.52 6.01 -25.26
N ARG A 1082 16.15 7.16 -25.06
CA ARG A 1082 15.81 8.12 -24.00
C ARG A 1082 15.42 9.45 -24.65
N ILE A 1083 14.17 9.83 -24.47
CA ILE A 1083 13.58 11.05 -25.02
C ILE A 1083 13.40 12.06 -23.89
N PRO A 1084 14.10 13.20 -23.88
CA PRO A 1084 13.89 14.24 -22.87
C PRO A 1084 12.49 14.84 -23.04
N LEU A 1085 11.77 15.06 -21.92
CA LEU A 1085 10.38 15.54 -21.83
C LEU A 1085 10.27 17.05 -21.57
N ASN A 1086 11.13 17.65 -20.74
CA ASN A 1086 10.98 19.05 -20.33
C ASN A 1086 12.11 19.97 -20.86
N ASP A 1087 11.85 21.29 -20.91
CA ASP A 1087 12.79 22.30 -21.45
C ASP A 1087 14.10 22.45 -20.64
N SER A 1088 14.16 21.86 -19.43
CA SER A 1088 15.35 21.83 -18.58
C SER A 1088 16.48 21.06 -19.28
N VAL A 1089 16.14 19.96 -19.95
CA VAL A 1089 17.05 19.12 -20.72
C VAL A 1089 16.96 19.55 -22.20
N THR A 1090 18.09 19.80 -22.86
CA THR A 1090 18.16 20.37 -24.21
C THR A 1090 17.24 19.69 -25.24
N GLY A 1091 16.35 20.47 -25.86
CA GLY A 1091 15.48 20.07 -26.98
C GLY A 1091 14.05 20.57 -26.75
N ILE A 1092 13.56 21.55 -27.50
CA ILE A 1092 12.17 22.05 -27.34
C ILE A 1092 11.24 21.05 -28.04
N PHE A 1093 10.26 20.46 -27.33
CA PHE A 1093 9.18 19.70 -28.01
C PHE A 1093 8.55 20.60 -29.05
N GLN A 1094 8.16 20.04 -30.19
CA GLN A 1094 7.21 20.77 -31.02
C GLN A 1094 5.91 20.85 -30.24
N LYS A 1095 5.71 21.98 -29.56
CA LYS A 1095 4.52 22.25 -28.77
C LYS A 1095 3.43 22.68 -29.74
N LYS A 1096 2.40 21.85 -29.87
CA LYS A 1096 1.19 22.22 -30.60
C LYS A 1096 0.23 22.91 -29.64
N ASN A 1097 -0.31 24.06 -30.08
CA ASN A 1097 -1.33 24.80 -29.35
C ASN A 1097 -0.94 25.08 -27.87
N SER A 1098 -1.82 24.73 -26.93
CA SER A 1098 -1.69 25.09 -25.51
C SER A 1098 -1.37 23.89 -24.59
N ALA A 1099 -0.61 22.90 -25.09
CA ALA A 1099 -0.21 21.70 -24.36
C ALA A 1099 0.45 21.99 -22.99
N LEU A 1100 0.21 21.11 -22.00
CA LEU A 1100 0.69 21.25 -20.63
C LEU A 1100 1.08 19.90 -20.02
N TRP A 1101 2.23 19.85 -19.34
CA TRP A 1101 2.71 18.64 -18.65
C TRP A 1101 1.85 18.23 -17.46
N THR A 1102 1.05 19.13 -16.90
CA THR A 1102 0.10 18.81 -15.84
C THR A 1102 -1.15 18.07 -16.34
N ARG A 1103 -1.32 17.95 -17.67
CA ARG A 1103 -2.52 17.38 -18.30
C ARG A 1103 -2.17 16.60 -19.56
N ILE A 1104 -1.45 15.48 -19.37
CA ILE A 1104 -1.16 14.52 -20.44
C ILE A 1104 -2.24 13.42 -20.39
N LYS A 1105 -3.24 13.51 -21.28
CA LYS A 1105 -4.35 12.55 -21.36
C LYS A 1105 -3.99 11.29 -22.15
N PHE A 1106 -3.16 11.45 -23.19
CA PHE A 1106 -2.85 10.39 -24.13
C PHE A 1106 -1.36 10.38 -24.49
N VAL A 1107 -0.89 9.19 -24.84
CA VAL A 1107 0.35 9.00 -25.61
C VAL A 1107 -0.03 8.41 -26.97
N ARG A 1108 0.19 9.16 -28.05
CA ARG A 1108 -0.02 8.69 -29.43
C ARG A 1108 1.32 8.41 -30.09
N LEU A 1109 1.50 7.16 -30.52
CA LEU A 1109 2.62 6.69 -31.32
C LEU A 1109 2.16 6.57 -32.76
N PHE A 1110 2.79 7.25 -33.72
CA PHE A 1110 2.45 7.08 -35.13
C PHE A 1110 3.68 7.01 -36.01
N TRP A 1111 3.63 6.12 -37.00
CA TRP A 1111 4.76 5.69 -37.82
C TRP A 1111 4.52 6.02 -39.29
N THR A 1112 5.42 6.81 -39.88
CA THR A 1112 5.33 7.29 -41.27
C THR A 1112 6.72 7.59 -41.84
N ASP A 1113 6.80 8.33 -42.94
CA ASP A 1113 8.05 8.74 -43.62
C ASP A 1113 8.93 7.54 -44.05
N PHE A 1114 8.28 6.48 -44.54
CA PHE A 1114 8.98 5.30 -45.05
C PHE A 1114 9.70 5.60 -46.37
N ASN A 1115 10.95 5.16 -46.46
CA ASN A 1115 11.70 5.13 -47.72
C ASN A 1115 11.02 4.20 -48.76
N GLU A 1116 11.38 4.35 -50.03
CA GLU A 1116 10.74 3.60 -51.13
C GLU A 1116 10.89 2.07 -50.99
N ASP A 1117 11.99 1.59 -50.38
CA ASP A 1117 12.26 0.17 -50.18
C ASP A 1117 11.40 -0.50 -49.09
N ARG A 1118 10.91 0.29 -48.13
CA ARG A 1118 10.12 -0.16 -46.98
C ARG A 1118 8.63 0.17 -47.11
N ARG A 1119 8.26 1.22 -47.85
CA ARG A 1119 6.86 1.67 -48.04
C ARG A 1119 5.93 0.57 -48.55
N PHE A 1120 6.43 -0.30 -49.41
CA PHE A 1120 5.67 -1.39 -50.03
C PHE A 1120 5.93 -2.76 -49.39
N LYS A 1121 6.53 -2.81 -48.19
CA LYS A 1121 6.78 -4.05 -47.43
C LYS A 1121 6.18 -3.95 -46.03
N ALA A 1122 6.02 -5.10 -45.38
CA ALA A 1122 5.63 -5.16 -43.99
C ALA A 1122 6.85 -4.76 -43.13
N ASN A 1123 6.60 -3.93 -42.14
CA ASN A 1123 7.60 -3.40 -41.23
C ASN A 1123 7.13 -3.63 -39.79
N ARG A 1124 8.07 -3.83 -38.88
CA ARG A 1124 7.79 -3.95 -37.44
C ARG A 1124 8.62 -3.00 -36.59
N ILE A 1125 8.01 -2.52 -35.51
CA ILE A 1125 8.67 -1.96 -34.33
C ILE A 1125 8.32 -2.83 -33.12
N GLN A 1126 9.30 -3.09 -32.26
CA GLN A 1126 9.11 -3.81 -31.00
C GLN A 1126 9.54 -2.91 -29.86
N PHE A 1127 8.74 -2.85 -28.79
CA PHE A 1127 9.00 -2.03 -27.60
C PHE A 1127 9.14 -2.90 -26.35
N ALA A 1128 10.07 -2.55 -25.47
CA ALA A 1128 10.22 -3.13 -24.14
C ALA A 1128 10.54 -2.06 -23.09
N ARG A 1129 10.11 -2.29 -21.85
CA ARG A 1129 10.32 -1.39 -20.69
C ARG A 1129 10.00 0.07 -21.01
N MET A 1130 8.83 0.33 -21.58
CA MET A 1130 8.44 1.69 -21.93
C MET A 1130 7.91 2.42 -20.71
N ARG A 1131 8.55 3.54 -20.35
CA ARG A 1131 8.29 4.23 -19.08
C ARG A 1131 8.58 5.72 -19.12
N LEU A 1132 7.78 6.50 -18.42
CA LEU A 1132 8.13 7.88 -18.05
C LEU A 1132 8.95 7.83 -16.77
N VAL A 1133 10.10 8.49 -16.78
CA VAL A 1133 11.08 8.44 -15.69
C VAL A 1133 11.24 9.83 -15.09
N ARG A 1134 11.24 9.89 -13.76
CA ARG A 1134 11.48 11.10 -12.99
C ARG A 1134 12.47 10.84 -11.87
N ASN A 1135 13.11 11.92 -11.43
CA ASN A 1135 13.92 11.93 -10.23
C ASN A 1135 13.14 12.67 -9.11
N GLU A 1136 13.06 12.08 -7.92
CA GLU A 1136 12.50 12.75 -6.75
C GLU A 1136 13.35 13.94 -6.32
N TRP A 1137 14.66 13.86 -6.56
CA TRP A 1137 15.58 14.98 -6.41
C TRP A 1137 15.40 15.98 -7.56
N GLN A 1138 14.82 17.13 -7.24
CA GLN A 1138 14.39 18.15 -8.20
C GLN A 1138 15.43 19.25 -8.38
N GLU A 1139 15.76 19.54 -9.65
CA GLU A 1139 16.67 20.63 -10.03
C GLU A 1139 16.01 21.99 -9.78
N HIS A 1140 16.71 22.89 -9.07
CA HIS A 1140 16.24 24.26 -8.90
C HIS A 1140 16.59 25.11 -10.13
N PRO A 1141 15.62 25.73 -10.83
CA PRO A 1141 15.91 26.53 -12.00
C PRO A 1141 16.67 27.82 -11.62
N ILE A 1142 17.86 28.02 -12.19
CA ILE A 1142 18.62 29.27 -12.07
C ILE A 1142 18.21 30.20 -13.21
N LYS A 1143 17.45 31.26 -12.91
CA LYS A 1143 17.28 32.38 -13.86
C LYS A 1143 18.45 33.35 -13.70
N LEU A 1144 19.42 33.28 -14.61
CA LEU A 1144 20.45 34.32 -14.71
C LEU A 1144 19.81 35.62 -15.23
N THR A 1145 20.15 36.73 -14.59
CA THR A 1145 19.55 38.06 -14.84
C THR A 1145 19.95 38.65 -16.19
N ASP A 1146 21.01 38.14 -16.82
CA ASP A 1146 21.48 38.53 -18.14
C ASP A 1146 22.15 37.34 -18.84
N SER A 1147 21.90 37.18 -20.15
CA SER A 1147 22.59 36.31 -21.14
C SER A 1147 21.85 35.02 -21.56
N THR A 1148 21.94 34.74 -22.86
CA THR A 1148 21.46 33.58 -23.62
C THR A 1148 22.08 32.22 -23.23
N THR A 1149 23.01 32.20 -22.27
CA THR A 1149 23.64 30.98 -21.74
C THR A 1149 22.98 30.59 -20.42
N THR A 1150 22.22 29.50 -20.44
CA THR A 1150 21.65 28.89 -19.24
C THR A 1150 22.72 28.03 -18.55
N VAL A 1151 23.04 28.31 -17.28
CA VAL A 1151 23.68 27.32 -16.41
C VAL A 1151 22.68 26.18 -16.24
N LYS A 1152 23.09 24.96 -16.57
CA LYS A 1152 22.23 23.78 -16.46
C LYS A 1152 22.88 22.77 -15.53
N MET A 1153 22.07 22.22 -14.65
CA MET A 1153 22.43 21.06 -13.84
C MET A 1153 21.33 20.04 -14.04
N THR A 1154 21.69 18.80 -14.35
CA THR A 1154 20.74 17.71 -14.51
C THR A 1154 20.98 16.63 -13.47
N ALA A 1155 19.91 16.15 -12.84
CA ALA A 1155 19.95 15.09 -11.85
C ALA A 1155 19.44 13.77 -12.46
N LYS A 1156 20.20 12.70 -12.30
CA LYS A 1156 19.86 11.33 -12.73
C LYS A 1156 20.17 10.34 -11.61
N THR A 1157 19.62 9.14 -11.71
CA THR A 1157 20.00 8.03 -10.84
C THR A 1157 20.92 7.09 -11.62
N ILE A 1158 22.01 6.68 -10.99
CA ILE A 1158 22.94 5.66 -11.47
C ILE A 1158 22.89 4.48 -10.49
N ASN A 1159 22.96 3.22 -10.95
CA ASN A 1159 22.83 2.08 -10.05
C ASN A 1159 23.61 0.82 -10.50
N THR A 1160 23.81 -0.14 -9.60
CA THR A 1160 24.58 -1.37 -9.86
C THR A 1160 23.96 -2.32 -10.89
N GLU A 1161 22.68 -2.19 -11.22
CA GLU A 1161 21.98 -3.08 -12.15
C GLU A 1161 21.99 -2.55 -13.59
N ASP A 1162 21.76 -1.24 -13.75
CA ASP A 1162 21.61 -0.55 -15.04
C ASP A 1162 22.92 0.12 -15.51
N ASN A 1163 23.88 0.36 -14.62
CA ASN A 1163 25.11 1.12 -14.88
C ASN A 1163 26.38 0.35 -14.47
N PRO A 1164 26.96 -0.47 -15.36
CA PRO A 1164 28.18 -1.25 -15.09
C PRO A 1164 29.43 -0.44 -14.78
N GLU A 1165 29.46 0.83 -15.18
CA GLU A 1165 30.49 1.80 -14.80
C GLU A 1165 30.41 2.24 -13.34
N TYR A 1166 29.25 2.08 -12.70
CA TYR A 1166 29.05 2.43 -11.30
C TYR A 1166 29.77 1.42 -10.39
N THR A 1167 30.55 1.95 -9.45
CA THR A 1167 31.21 1.15 -8.41
C THR A 1167 30.77 1.62 -7.05
N SER A 1168 30.36 0.68 -6.19
CA SER A 1168 29.99 0.97 -4.81
C SER A 1168 31.08 1.74 -4.07
N PRO A 1169 30.71 2.67 -3.16
CA PRO A 1169 31.67 3.41 -2.35
C PRO A 1169 32.62 2.50 -1.57
N PRO A 1170 33.89 2.91 -1.34
CA PRO A 1170 34.85 2.11 -0.59
C PRO A 1170 34.33 1.73 0.81
N GLY A 1171 34.36 0.44 1.13
CA GLY A 1171 33.89 -0.09 2.42
C GLY A 1171 32.37 -0.34 2.49
N PHE A 1172 31.62 -0.04 1.43
CA PHE A 1172 30.24 -0.45 1.28
C PHE A 1172 30.17 -1.84 0.62
N SER A 1173 29.34 -2.73 1.16
CA SER A 1173 29.11 -4.07 0.59
C SER A 1173 27.65 -4.22 0.22
N ILE A 1174 27.39 -4.53 -1.05
CA ILE A 1174 26.05 -4.80 -1.58
C ILE A 1174 25.40 -5.91 -0.74
N GLN A 1175 24.23 -5.61 -0.19
CA GLN A 1175 23.49 -6.54 0.65
C GLN A 1175 22.85 -7.65 -0.19
N ASN A 1176 22.59 -8.80 0.43
CA ASN A 1176 21.69 -9.78 -0.14
C ASN A 1176 20.36 -9.71 0.62
N ASP A 1177 19.24 -9.84 -0.10
CA ASP A 1177 17.92 -10.03 0.49
C ASP A 1177 17.83 -11.37 1.24
N ASP A 1178 16.71 -11.61 1.95
CA ASP A 1178 16.46 -12.86 2.68
C ASP A 1178 16.48 -14.11 1.78
N ASN A 1179 16.36 -13.94 0.46
CA ASN A 1179 16.44 -15.01 -0.55
C ASN A 1179 17.86 -15.20 -1.11
N GLY A 1180 18.85 -14.41 -0.66
CA GLY A 1180 20.24 -14.46 -1.11
C GLY A 1180 20.55 -13.66 -2.39
N ASN A 1181 19.61 -12.85 -2.88
CA ASN A 1181 19.79 -12.01 -4.07
C ASN A 1181 20.45 -10.69 -3.71
N ARG A 1182 21.39 -10.22 -4.52
CA ARG A 1182 21.97 -8.87 -4.32
C ARG A 1182 20.90 -7.80 -4.46
N GLU A 1183 20.80 -6.93 -3.47
CA GLU A 1183 20.01 -5.72 -3.54
C GLU A 1183 20.65 -4.71 -4.50
N LYS A 1184 19.81 -3.93 -5.17
CA LYS A 1184 20.26 -2.82 -5.99
C LYS A 1184 20.85 -1.73 -5.11
N GLU A 1185 21.96 -1.15 -5.56
CA GLU A 1185 22.56 0.05 -4.96
C GLU A 1185 22.52 1.20 -5.97
N SER A 1186 22.07 2.38 -5.54
CA SER A 1186 21.83 3.56 -6.36
C SER A 1186 22.54 4.80 -5.81
N ALA A 1187 22.87 5.73 -6.70
CA ALA A 1187 23.42 7.03 -6.37
C ALA A 1187 22.85 8.13 -7.27
N LEU A 1188 23.02 9.39 -6.86
CA LEU A 1188 22.63 10.57 -7.63
C LEU A 1188 23.79 11.00 -8.56
N ASP A 1189 23.55 10.98 -9.87
CA ASP A 1189 24.44 11.52 -10.90
C ASP A 1189 24.04 12.97 -11.22
N LEU A 1190 24.98 13.90 -10.99
CA LEU A 1190 24.81 15.33 -11.21
C LEU A 1190 25.71 15.81 -12.33
N THR A 1191 25.11 16.14 -13.48
CA THR A 1191 25.85 16.72 -14.61
C THR A 1191 25.71 18.24 -14.63
N PHE A 1192 26.83 18.96 -14.61
CA PHE A 1192 26.88 20.43 -14.65
C PHE A 1192 27.31 20.93 -16.04
N THR A 1193 26.63 21.95 -16.57
CA THR A 1193 26.93 22.57 -17.86
C THR A 1193 27.00 24.09 -17.73
N ASN A 1194 28.06 24.70 -18.27
CA ASN A 1194 28.28 26.16 -18.31
C ASN A 1194 28.30 26.86 -16.93
N ILE A 1195 28.69 26.16 -15.86
CA ILE A 1195 28.81 26.75 -14.52
C ILE A 1195 30.02 27.70 -14.44
N LYS A 1196 29.81 28.96 -14.05
CA LYS A 1196 30.87 29.96 -13.86
C LYS A 1196 31.24 30.08 -12.38
N PRO A 1197 32.41 30.66 -12.05
CA PRO A 1197 32.74 30.99 -10.67
C PRO A 1197 31.62 31.82 -10.01
N ALA A 1198 31.20 31.40 -8.81
CA ALA A 1198 30.09 31.96 -8.01
C ALA A 1198 28.65 31.66 -8.49
N ASP A 1199 28.46 30.84 -9.54
CA ASP A 1199 27.14 30.29 -9.85
C ASP A 1199 26.76 29.20 -8.84
N THR A 1200 25.49 29.18 -8.40
CA THR A 1200 24.96 28.14 -7.48
C THR A 1200 23.94 27.29 -8.22
N ALA A 1201 24.23 26.00 -8.37
CA ALA A 1201 23.26 24.99 -8.83
C ALA A 1201 22.87 24.08 -7.67
N MET A 1202 21.58 23.78 -7.54
CA MET A 1202 21.02 23.05 -6.39
C MET A 1202 19.98 22.04 -6.86
N VAL A 1203 20.10 20.80 -6.39
CA VAL A 1203 19.03 19.80 -6.42
C VAL A 1203 18.48 19.67 -5.01
N HIS A 1204 17.17 19.44 -4.87
CA HIS A 1204 16.55 19.21 -3.57
C HIS A 1204 15.43 18.18 -3.64
N ASP A 1205 15.22 17.47 -2.54
CA ASP A 1205 14.02 16.67 -2.28
C ASP A 1205 13.28 17.26 -1.06
N ILE A 1206 11.96 17.07 -0.98
CA ILE A 1206 11.12 17.53 0.13
C ILE A 1206 10.59 16.32 0.87
N LEU A 1207 11.06 16.13 2.11
CA LEU A 1207 10.54 15.12 3.02
C LEU A 1207 9.22 15.61 3.64
N VAL A 1208 8.10 15.38 2.95
CA VAL A 1208 6.79 16.01 3.25
C VAL A 1208 6.19 15.58 4.61
N ASN A 1209 6.61 14.45 5.18
CA ASN A 1209 5.95 13.85 6.35
C ASN A 1209 6.87 13.51 7.54
N GLU A 1210 8.17 13.81 7.48
CA GLU A 1210 9.12 13.40 8.52
C GLU A 1210 9.87 14.58 9.11
N THR A 1211 9.63 14.87 10.40
CA THR A 1211 10.49 15.80 11.15
C THR A 1211 11.72 15.03 11.61
N ILE A 1212 12.82 15.11 10.85
CA ILE A 1212 14.07 14.44 11.21
C ILE A 1212 14.76 15.20 12.35
N ASN A 1213 14.97 14.53 13.48
CA ASN A 1213 15.75 15.08 14.59
C ASN A 1213 17.21 14.61 14.53
N LEU A 1214 18.09 15.49 14.07
CA LEU A 1214 19.52 15.21 13.93
C LEU A 1214 20.37 15.57 15.17
N SER A 1215 19.76 16.05 16.26
CA SER A 1215 20.50 16.53 17.44
C SER A 1215 21.37 15.48 18.14
N LYS A 1216 21.11 14.19 17.88
CA LYS A 1216 21.90 13.05 18.39
C LYS A 1216 23.21 12.81 17.63
N TYR A 1217 23.38 13.42 16.46
CA TYR A 1217 24.51 13.21 15.56
C TYR A 1217 25.49 14.37 15.60
N THR A 1218 26.79 14.07 15.62
CA THR A 1218 27.85 15.10 15.64
C THR A 1218 28.34 15.50 14.26
N ASN A 1219 28.22 14.60 13.28
CA ASN A 1219 28.69 14.79 11.92
C ASN A 1219 27.59 14.38 10.93
N MET A 1220 27.54 15.08 9.81
CA MET A 1220 26.78 14.69 8.62
C MET A 1220 27.78 14.61 7.46
N SER A 1221 27.78 13.50 6.75
CA SER A 1221 28.67 13.26 5.61
C SER A 1221 27.92 12.58 4.48
N MET A 1222 28.38 12.80 3.26
CA MET A 1222 27.89 12.11 2.06
C MET A 1222 29.08 11.68 1.21
N TRP A 1223 28.95 10.55 0.53
CA TRP A 1223 29.92 10.14 -0.48
C TRP A 1223 29.73 11.01 -1.73
N VAL A 1224 30.83 11.49 -2.29
CA VAL A 1224 30.84 12.27 -3.53
C VAL A 1224 31.93 11.71 -4.42
N HIS A 1225 31.56 11.37 -5.65
CA HIS A 1225 32.48 11.02 -6.72
C HIS A 1225 32.48 12.13 -7.77
N GLY A 1226 33.67 12.48 -8.28
CA GLY A 1226 33.82 13.52 -9.28
C GLY A 1226 34.56 12.99 -10.50
N ASP A 1227 33.85 12.85 -11.61
CA ASP A 1227 34.44 12.51 -12.90
C ASP A 1227 34.83 13.76 -13.69
N THR A 1228 35.96 13.68 -14.39
CA THR A 1228 36.31 14.69 -15.39
C THR A 1228 35.66 14.31 -16.71
N MET A 1229 34.60 15.01 -17.08
CA MET A 1229 34.05 14.95 -18.44
C MET A 1229 35.10 15.49 -19.42
N ILE A 1230 35.87 14.60 -20.04
CA ILE A 1230 36.70 14.95 -21.19
C ILE A 1230 35.74 15.21 -22.34
N GLY A 1231 35.47 16.49 -22.63
CA GLY A 1231 34.53 16.89 -23.67
C GLY A 1231 34.83 16.22 -25.00
N THR A 1232 33.88 15.41 -25.47
CA THR A 1232 33.80 14.94 -26.87
C THR A 1232 32.86 15.82 -27.66
#